data_AF-A0A1H7ZES8-F1
#
_entry.id   AF-A0A1H7ZES8-F1
#
_cell.length_a   1.000
_cell.length_b   1.000
_cell.length_c   1.000
_cell.angle_alpha   90.00
_cell.angle_beta   90.00
_cell.angle_gamma   90.00
#
_symmetry.space_group_name_H-M   'P 1'
#
loop_
_entity.id
_entity.type
_entity.pdbx_description
1 polymer ?
#
loop_
_entity_poly.entity_id
_entity_poly.type
_entity_poly.pdbx_seq_one_letter_code
_entity_poly.pdbx_strand_id
1 'polypeptide(L)'
;MNKIFRVIWNDALAVWSVASEFGRGQARSTAATQGATLFAAAVLAAASLPASAACTTDTNANAINCTGADQSTTVGAGLATPAGTAVAVASGATVSTGNSSGISLGNTASIVVQSGATVSNNASNGGASPYAGIGANTIEVNNNSTITVEAGGAVTANGAGTNSEAINPVGSGNTITNHGTISSAHTAIWFQASSGVNTVVNTGAIIAGAGTGSTTTTVIGASGTMAVDFTNRGSLTGSLAFAGGSDALRWYTGGSITGNISGGAGTDLLTLNSDNNASDTFAPLSLTGFETLVNNSGTWNFHVALAPAGITSTTVSGGTLILGVDNSAYAGSMTVGSGGVLQSSAQFAPAAITDNGLVRFAQPDNATYAGLVSGTGGIEKTGAGTLTLTQDQAFAGTTTVSAGTLQLGNGGAGGSVKGNIVDNATLLINRSDAFTLSGTISGTGALVQSGPGTTILTADNSYAGGTVISAGTLQLGNGGTSGSIAGNVLNNATLAINRSDALTLSGTISGTGSLIKEGAGTTTLTAANSYGGGTALKQGRLNVGNSLALGTGALAMDDGTTLGFAADGLNLANAVVLTGNNDPVIDTGSFSATLSGNITGGGFITKIGSGTLTLSGANSYTGATDVAEGTLKAGATGTFSAASAHTVRSGATLDLAGFSQTVASLANSGTVSLVGTAPGTTLTVNGAYVGNNGVLRLGTFLGDSTSVSDRLVLNGASASASGKTSVQITQLGGLGALTTGNGIEVVSALNGATTSAQTTKDAFSLAGGHVDAGAYEYRLYAADASGAGENWYLRSTTTATTATSSTGSTANAPHAGIPATVQVPTYRTEVPLYAALPGQLRQGNLAMLGNLHLRVGDDDARAGADAQSSLPSHRRAWARVLSTDIDIQQGGAVSPSSKGRLTGFQAG
;
A
#
# COMPACT_ATOMS: atom_id res chain seq x y z
N MET A 1 28.86 26.11 -21.01
CA MET A 1 29.01 27.03 -22.15
C MET A 1 28.15 26.52 -23.30
N ASN A 2 26.95 27.09 -23.51
CA ASN A 2 26.07 26.68 -24.61
C ASN A 2 25.92 27.82 -25.61
N LYS A 3 26.67 27.73 -26.72
CA LYS A 3 26.29 27.96 -28.13
C LYS A 3 27.60 28.00 -28.92
N ILE A 4 27.95 26.91 -29.60
CA ILE A 4 27.43 26.53 -30.92
C ILE A 4 27.77 27.63 -31.93
N PHE A 5 28.93 27.46 -32.57
CA PHE A 5 29.14 27.94 -33.94
C PHE A 5 29.37 26.74 -34.84
N ARG A 6 28.84 26.86 -36.05
CA ARG A 6 28.42 25.72 -36.87
C ARG A 6 29.55 25.29 -37.79
N VAL A 7 30.15 24.15 -37.45
CA VAL A 7 31.09 23.45 -38.34
C VAL A 7 30.27 22.86 -39.50
N ILE A 8 30.69 23.10 -40.75
CA ILE A 8 30.05 22.54 -41.95
C ILE A 8 31.12 21.82 -42.78
N TRP A 9 30.78 20.63 -43.26
CA TRP A 9 31.63 19.79 -44.09
C TRP A 9 31.61 20.29 -45.53
N ASN A 10 32.77 20.32 -46.18
CA ASN A 10 32.92 20.75 -47.55
C ASN A 10 33.33 19.56 -48.44
N ASP A 11 32.34 18.97 -49.13
CA ASP A 11 32.54 17.77 -49.97
C ASP A 11 33.51 17.99 -51.15
N ALA A 12 33.84 19.24 -51.51
CA ALA A 12 34.85 19.54 -52.53
C ALA A 12 36.29 19.61 -51.99
N LEU A 13 36.48 19.66 -50.65
CA LEU A 13 37.79 19.83 -50.02
C LEU A 13 38.08 18.84 -48.87
N ALA A 14 37.11 18.03 -48.46
CA ALA A 14 37.25 16.95 -47.46
C ALA A 14 37.85 17.37 -46.10
N VAL A 15 37.57 18.61 -45.65
CA VAL A 15 37.89 19.08 -44.29
C VAL A 15 36.73 19.90 -43.73
N TRP A 16 36.61 19.91 -42.39
CA TRP A 16 35.70 20.76 -41.64
C TRP A 16 36.36 22.12 -41.33
N SER A 17 35.67 23.23 -41.60
CA SER A 17 36.20 24.60 -41.37
C SER A 17 35.24 25.49 -40.56
N VAL A 18 35.79 26.40 -39.76
CA VAL A 18 35.06 27.37 -38.90
C VAL A 18 35.67 28.76 -39.10
N ALA A 19 34.86 29.80 -39.18
CA ALA A 19 35.30 31.19 -39.34
C ALA A 19 34.54 32.15 -38.41
N SER A 20 35.23 33.23 -38.02
CA SER A 20 34.75 34.32 -37.15
C SER A 20 35.12 35.66 -37.78
N GLU A 21 34.32 36.72 -37.61
CA GLU A 21 34.69 38.07 -38.07
C GLU A 21 34.17 39.23 -37.19
N PHE A 22 34.58 40.46 -37.50
CA PHE A 22 35.02 41.46 -36.50
C PHE A 22 34.49 42.89 -36.73
N GLY A 23 34.38 43.70 -35.65
CA GLY A 23 34.22 45.18 -35.67
C GLY A 23 32.78 45.69 -35.85
N ARG A 24 32.36 46.91 -35.44
CA ARG A 24 32.94 48.13 -34.79
C ARG A 24 31.78 48.83 -34.01
N GLY A 25 31.90 49.88 -33.17
CA GLY A 25 32.97 50.74 -32.65
C GLY A 25 32.39 52.09 -32.11
N GLN A 26 33.19 52.94 -31.43
CA GLN A 26 32.83 54.27 -30.83
C GLN A 26 31.95 54.20 -29.53
N ALA A 27 32.43 54.58 -28.33
CA ALA A 27 32.64 55.94 -27.75
C ALA A 27 31.33 56.59 -27.20
N ARG A 28 31.26 57.31 -26.05
CA ARG A 28 32.26 58.01 -25.20
C ARG A 28 31.63 58.45 -23.84
N SER A 29 32.42 58.56 -22.74
CA SER A 29 32.31 59.53 -21.58
C SER A 29 30.99 59.68 -20.75
N THR A 30 30.91 59.97 -19.43
CA THR A 30 31.91 60.36 -18.39
C THR A 30 31.34 60.30 -16.93
N ALA A 31 32.26 60.10 -15.97
CA ALA A 31 32.36 60.74 -14.62
C ALA A 31 31.43 60.40 -13.42
N ALA A 32 32.11 59.96 -12.34
CA ALA A 32 31.98 60.35 -10.91
C ALA A 32 30.69 59.96 -10.11
N THR A 33 30.74 59.66 -8.80
CA THR A 33 31.84 59.75 -7.79
C THR A 33 31.71 58.66 -6.72
N GLN A 34 32.80 58.29 -6.04
CA GLN A 34 32.77 57.46 -4.83
C GLN A 34 32.42 58.31 -3.58
N GLY A 35 31.91 57.66 -2.53
CA GLY A 35 31.78 58.23 -1.19
C GLY A 35 31.59 57.14 -0.15
N ALA A 36 32.69 56.72 0.50
CA ALA A 36 32.66 55.86 1.68
C ALA A 36 32.96 56.72 2.92
N THR A 37 32.23 56.52 4.01
CA THR A 37 32.49 57.17 5.30
C THR A 37 32.63 56.12 6.38
N LEU A 38 33.87 56.00 6.88
CA LEU A 38 34.22 55.23 8.06
C LEU A 38 34.62 56.21 9.17
N PHE A 39 34.44 55.77 10.42
CA PHE A 39 34.69 56.52 11.65
C PHE A 39 35.94 57.40 11.66
N ALA A 40 35.81 58.60 12.23
CA ALA A 40 36.92 59.36 12.80
C ALA A 40 36.49 59.91 14.17
N ALA A 41 37.36 59.78 15.17
CA ALA A 41 37.14 60.32 16.51
C ALA A 41 37.44 61.82 16.56
N ALA A 42 36.73 62.55 17.42
CA ALA A 42 37.09 63.89 17.84
C ALA A 42 36.92 64.02 19.36
N VAL A 43 38.05 63.99 20.07
CA VAL A 43 38.11 64.38 21.49
C VAL A 43 37.92 65.88 21.58
N LEU A 44 36.96 66.35 22.38
CA LEU A 44 36.81 67.76 22.71
C LEU A 44 36.94 67.95 24.22
N ALA A 45 38.06 68.51 24.66
CA ALA A 45 38.35 68.72 26.06
C ALA A 45 37.89 70.10 26.55
N ALA A 46 37.18 70.11 27.68
CA ALA A 46 37.13 71.13 28.72
C ALA A 46 37.03 72.63 28.34
N ALA A 47 35.90 73.24 28.71
CA ALA A 47 35.86 74.59 29.24
C ALA A 47 34.89 74.64 30.45
N SER A 48 35.40 74.90 31.65
CA SER A 48 34.66 74.89 32.91
C SER A 48 34.59 76.29 33.52
N LEU A 49 33.39 76.86 33.66
CA LEU A 49 33.08 78.05 34.49
C LEU A 49 31.55 78.11 34.74
N PRO A 50 31.08 78.68 35.87
CA PRO A 50 31.54 78.56 37.25
C PRO A 50 30.67 77.54 38.04
N ALA A 51 30.88 77.40 39.34
CA ALA A 51 30.08 76.48 40.17
C ALA A 51 28.61 76.92 40.31
N SER A 52 27.72 76.26 39.58
CA SER A 52 26.30 76.14 39.95
C SER A 52 26.14 75.13 41.09
N ALA A 53 24.99 75.14 41.79
CA ALA A 53 24.65 74.07 42.72
C ALA A 53 24.65 72.72 41.99
N ALA A 54 25.07 71.64 42.67
CA ALA A 54 25.23 70.32 42.09
C ALA A 54 23.95 69.80 41.40
N CYS A 55 22.79 70.15 41.95
CA CYS A 55 21.51 70.21 41.25
C CYS A 55 20.92 71.63 41.26
N THR A 56 20.42 72.09 40.12
CA THR A 56 19.73 73.40 39.98
C THR A 56 18.26 73.23 39.59
N THR A 57 17.36 73.91 40.30
CA THR A 57 15.93 73.95 39.99
C THR A 57 15.61 75.03 38.96
N ASP A 58 14.99 74.64 37.85
CA ASP A 58 14.29 75.53 36.92
C ASP A 58 12.79 75.56 37.28
N THR A 59 12.37 76.67 37.90
CA THR A 59 10.97 76.87 38.33
C THR A 59 10.00 77.11 37.18
N ASN A 60 10.48 77.46 35.97
CA ASN A 60 9.64 77.69 34.81
C ASN A 60 9.39 76.38 34.04
N ALA A 61 10.40 75.52 33.96
CA ALA A 61 10.29 74.19 33.37
C ALA A 61 9.76 73.12 34.35
N ASN A 62 9.57 73.46 35.63
CA ASN A 62 9.26 72.51 36.71
C ASN A 62 10.29 71.35 36.75
N ALA A 63 11.57 71.68 36.63
CA ALA A 63 12.64 70.72 36.42
C ALA A 63 13.82 70.94 37.39
N ILE A 64 14.58 69.88 37.67
CA ILE A 64 15.83 69.92 38.43
C ILE A 64 16.89 69.20 37.61
N ASN A 65 17.94 69.93 37.24
CA ASN A 65 19.06 69.40 36.46
C ASN A 65 20.27 69.24 37.38
N CYS A 66 20.81 68.02 37.47
CA CYS A 66 22.01 67.71 38.25
C CYS A 66 23.20 67.53 37.32
N THR A 67 24.25 68.35 37.50
CA THR A 67 25.38 68.44 36.57
C THR A 67 26.71 68.64 37.30
N GLY A 68 27.70 67.79 37.00
CA GLY A 68 29.13 68.05 37.23
C GLY A 68 29.66 67.89 38.66
N ALA A 69 28.96 68.41 39.68
CA ALA A 69 29.38 68.33 41.08
C ALA A 69 28.54 67.30 41.87
N ASP A 70 29.10 66.76 42.96
CA ASP A 70 28.41 65.80 43.82
C ASP A 70 27.29 66.48 44.62
N GLN A 71 26.06 66.02 44.44
CA GLN A 71 24.90 66.47 45.23
C GLN A 71 24.80 65.62 46.52
N SER A 72 25.12 66.23 47.65
CA SER A 72 25.20 65.54 48.96
C SER A 72 23.94 65.62 49.83
N THR A 73 22.92 66.37 49.41
CA THR A 73 21.62 66.50 50.10
C THR A 73 20.48 66.04 49.20
N THR A 74 19.37 65.58 49.79
CA THR A 74 18.18 65.10 49.07
C THR A 74 17.72 66.07 47.98
N VAL A 75 17.46 65.54 46.78
CA VAL A 75 16.86 66.27 45.67
C VAL A 75 15.33 66.17 45.77
N GLY A 76 14.69 67.29 46.08
CA GLY A 76 13.24 67.34 46.32
C GLY A 76 12.87 67.19 47.81
N ALA A 77 11.57 67.19 48.09
CA ALA A 77 10.98 67.19 49.43
C ALA A 77 9.71 66.31 49.51
N GLY A 78 9.69 65.18 48.78
CA GLY A 78 8.56 64.27 48.72
C GLY A 78 7.28 64.98 48.27
N LEU A 79 6.18 64.83 49.01
CA LEU A 79 4.87 65.46 48.73
C LEU A 79 4.89 66.99 48.69
N ALA A 80 5.89 67.66 49.28
CA ALA A 80 6.04 69.11 49.20
C ALA A 80 6.67 69.56 47.86
N THR A 81 7.21 68.64 47.07
CA THR A 81 7.71 68.92 45.72
C THR A 81 6.53 69.11 44.75
N PRO A 82 6.53 70.14 43.89
CA PRO A 82 5.46 70.33 42.91
C PRO A 82 5.18 69.08 42.08
N ALA A 83 3.90 68.78 41.87
CA ALA A 83 3.51 67.68 40.99
C ALA A 83 4.04 67.93 39.56
N GLY A 84 4.48 66.87 38.88
CA GLY A 84 5.04 66.99 37.54
C GLY A 84 6.52 67.36 37.50
N THR A 85 7.22 67.40 38.65
CA THR A 85 8.64 67.77 38.68
C THR A 85 9.49 66.75 37.92
N ALA A 86 10.29 67.23 36.95
CA ALA A 86 11.28 66.42 36.24
C ALA A 86 12.67 66.54 36.92
N VAL A 87 13.42 65.44 37.03
CA VAL A 87 14.79 65.41 37.54
C VAL A 87 15.67 64.70 36.53
N ALA A 88 16.70 65.39 36.02
CA ALA A 88 17.69 64.81 35.12
C ALA A 88 19.05 64.78 35.82
N VAL A 89 19.59 63.58 36.05
CA VAL A 89 20.96 63.38 36.54
C VAL A 89 21.84 63.13 35.34
N ALA A 90 22.61 64.15 34.95
CA ALA A 90 23.36 64.16 33.71
C ALA A 90 24.53 63.18 33.71
N SER A 91 24.97 62.76 32.53
CA SER A 91 26.15 61.88 32.38
C SER A 91 27.36 62.38 33.18
N GLY A 92 27.92 61.51 34.03
CA GLY A 92 29.05 61.82 34.91
C GLY A 92 28.70 62.61 36.19
N ALA A 93 27.44 62.98 36.41
CA ALA A 93 27.00 63.59 37.67
C ALA A 93 26.67 62.52 38.74
N THR A 94 26.89 62.87 40.01
CA THR A 94 26.62 62.00 41.16
C THR A 94 25.66 62.69 42.13
N VAL A 95 24.57 62.01 42.48
CA VAL A 95 23.79 62.31 43.69
C VAL A 95 24.20 61.25 44.72
N SER A 96 24.82 61.68 45.82
CA SER A 96 25.34 60.77 46.86
C SER A 96 25.03 61.32 48.24
N THR A 97 23.89 60.92 48.79
CA THR A 97 23.47 61.34 50.13
C THR A 97 23.99 60.41 51.22
N GLY A 98 24.11 60.93 52.44
CA GLY A 98 24.49 60.14 53.61
C GLY A 98 23.30 59.31 54.13
N ASN A 99 22.92 59.56 55.38
CA ASN A 99 21.79 58.92 56.04
C ASN A 99 20.42 59.55 55.66
N SER A 100 20.23 59.87 54.39
CA SER A 100 19.04 60.57 53.87
C SER A 100 18.70 60.12 52.46
N SER A 101 17.46 60.31 52.03
CA SER A 101 17.01 59.89 50.70
C SER A 101 17.75 60.63 49.58
N GLY A 102 18.04 59.98 48.45
CA GLY A 102 18.82 60.59 47.36
C GLY A 102 18.00 61.59 46.54
N ILE A 103 16.93 61.09 45.92
CA ILE A 103 15.91 61.88 45.22
C ILE A 103 14.54 61.53 45.84
N SER A 104 13.71 62.53 46.16
CA SER A 104 12.40 62.30 46.80
C SER A 104 11.36 63.30 46.30
N LEU A 105 10.39 62.83 45.51
CA LEU A 105 9.47 63.66 44.72
C LEU A 105 7.99 63.28 44.93
N GLY A 106 7.09 64.21 44.61
CA GLY A 106 5.64 64.07 44.78
C GLY A 106 4.94 63.22 43.71
N ASN A 107 3.78 63.69 43.24
CA ASN A 107 2.99 63.02 42.20
C ASN A 107 3.49 63.37 40.79
N THR A 108 3.26 62.47 39.83
CA THR A 108 3.51 62.66 38.38
C THR A 108 4.95 63.07 38.05
N ALA A 109 5.91 62.72 38.90
CA ALA A 109 7.30 63.11 38.72
C ALA A 109 7.96 62.33 37.56
N SER A 110 9.06 62.84 37.03
CA SER A 110 9.89 62.11 36.07
C SER A 110 11.34 62.17 36.50
N ILE A 111 12.04 61.03 36.53
CA ILE A 111 13.45 60.95 36.90
C ILE A 111 14.20 60.24 35.77
N VAL A 112 15.28 60.84 35.28
CA VAL A 112 16.20 60.22 34.32
C VAL A 112 17.60 60.22 34.89
N VAL A 113 18.16 59.02 35.09
CA VAL A 113 19.56 58.80 35.46
C VAL A 113 20.31 58.41 34.19
N GLN A 114 21.11 59.33 33.65
CA GLN A 114 21.74 59.16 32.34
C GLN A 114 22.90 58.15 32.37
N SER A 115 23.34 57.75 31.17
CA SER A 115 24.53 56.90 31.01
C SER A 115 25.75 57.48 31.72
N GLY A 116 26.35 56.71 32.64
CA GLY A 116 27.49 57.13 33.46
C GLY A 116 27.14 58.05 34.64
N ALA A 117 25.87 58.30 34.93
CA ALA A 117 25.41 59.01 36.12
C ALA A 117 25.16 58.04 37.28
N THR A 118 25.38 58.49 38.53
CA THR A 118 25.10 57.70 39.74
C THR A 118 24.13 58.44 40.67
N VAL A 119 23.09 57.75 41.12
CA VAL A 119 22.28 58.16 42.28
C VAL A 119 22.50 57.12 43.37
N SER A 120 22.88 57.56 44.56
CA SER A 120 23.18 56.65 45.67
C SER A 120 22.87 57.28 47.02
N ASN A 121 22.63 56.43 48.01
CA ASN A 121 22.68 56.83 49.42
C ASN A 121 23.46 55.81 50.25
N ASN A 122 23.75 56.18 51.50
CA ASN A 122 24.40 55.31 52.48
C ASN A 122 23.58 55.26 53.78
N ALA A 123 22.29 54.91 53.67
CA ALA A 123 21.37 55.00 54.79
C ALA A 123 21.42 53.80 55.75
N SER A 124 21.21 54.12 57.02
CA SER A 124 21.07 53.19 58.14
C SER A 124 19.61 53.15 58.59
N ASN A 125 19.25 52.18 59.43
CA ASN A 125 17.91 52.10 60.01
C ASN A 125 17.57 53.41 60.74
N GLY A 126 16.50 54.09 60.31
CA GLY A 126 16.12 55.41 60.84
C GLY A 126 16.69 56.61 60.08
N GLY A 127 17.22 56.42 58.87
CA GLY A 127 17.60 57.52 57.98
C GLY A 127 16.45 58.48 57.64
N ALA A 128 16.79 59.73 57.32
CA ALA A 128 15.83 60.81 57.09
C ALA A 128 15.22 60.75 55.68
N SER A 129 13.91 60.52 55.62
CA SER A 129 13.10 60.60 54.39
C SER A 129 12.03 61.68 54.50
N PRO A 130 11.74 62.43 53.42
CA PRO A 130 10.55 63.28 53.33
C PRO A 130 9.22 62.52 53.44
N TYR A 131 9.22 61.20 53.27
CA TYR A 131 8.07 60.32 53.51
C TYR A 131 8.15 59.69 54.90
N ALA A 132 7.14 59.95 55.73
CA ALA A 132 7.11 59.46 57.10
C ALA A 132 6.99 57.92 57.16
N GLY A 133 7.89 57.29 57.91
CA GLY A 133 7.80 55.86 58.27
C GLY A 133 8.42 54.86 57.29
N ILE A 134 8.89 55.28 56.10
CA ILE A 134 9.39 54.34 55.08
C ILE A 134 10.91 54.08 55.09
N GLY A 135 11.69 54.85 55.85
CA GLY A 135 13.16 54.81 55.79
C GLY A 135 13.73 55.68 54.66
N ALA A 136 15.05 55.85 54.62
CA ALA A 136 15.72 56.71 53.62
C ALA A 136 16.18 55.89 52.41
N ASN A 137 15.54 56.14 51.27
CA ASN A 137 15.76 55.37 50.04
C ASN A 137 16.52 56.19 48.99
N THR A 138 17.23 55.51 48.07
CA THR A 138 18.02 56.23 47.06
C THR A 138 17.12 57.05 46.11
N ILE A 139 15.96 56.52 45.71
CA ILE A 139 14.91 57.25 44.98
C ILE A 139 13.53 56.98 45.60
N GLU A 140 12.72 58.02 45.79
CA GLU A 140 11.34 57.96 46.30
C GLU A 140 10.40 58.80 45.41
N VAL A 141 9.23 58.26 45.10
CA VAL A 141 8.17 58.92 44.31
C VAL A 141 6.78 58.55 44.81
N ASN A 142 5.76 59.40 44.61
CA ASN A 142 4.39 59.08 45.02
C ASN A 142 3.61 58.32 43.94
N ASN A 143 2.60 58.94 43.30
CA ASN A 143 1.76 58.30 42.28
C ASN A 143 2.15 58.74 40.85
N ASN A 144 1.84 57.91 39.86
CA ASN A 144 1.89 58.22 38.42
C ASN A 144 3.26 58.75 37.91
N SER A 145 4.36 58.39 38.56
CA SER A 145 5.70 58.92 38.29
C SER A 145 6.54 57.97 37.43
N THR A 146 7.51 58.50 36.69
CA THR A 146 8.40 57.73 35.82
C THR A 146 9.83 57.78 36.33
N ILE A 147 10.54 56.65 36.30
CA ILE A 147 11.96 56.56 36.64
C ILE A 147 12.65 55.79 35.51
N THR A 148 13.61 56.42 34.84
CA THR A 148 14.41 55.81 33.76
C THR A 148 15.87 55.78 34.20
N VAL A 149 16.47 54.59 34.21
CA VAL A 149 17.91 54.40 34.40
C VAL A 149 18.49 53.97 33.06
N GLU A 150 19.25 54.85 32.41
CA GLU A 150 19.85 54.58 31.10
C GLU A 150 20.96 53.53 31.19
N ALA A 151 21.36 52.96 30.04
CA ALA A 151 22.45 51.99 29.97
C ALA A 151 23.76 52.59 30.50
N GLY A 152 24.33 51.99 31.54
CA GLY A 152 25.50 52.52 32.25
C GLY A 152 25.21 53.58 33.31
N GLY A 153 23.94 53.96 33.53
CA GLY A 153 23.52 54.69 34.73
C GLY A 153 23.34 53.75 35.92
N ALA A 154 23.48 54.28 37.15
CA ALA A 154 23.41 53.50 38.38
C ALA A 154 22.50 54.14 39.44
N VAL A 155 21.67 53.32 40.10
CA VAL A 155 20.89 53.69 41.30
C VAL A 155 21.24 52.70 42.41
N THR A 156 21.96 53.14 43.44
CA THR A 156 22.57 52.24 44.42
C THR A 156 22.36 52.65 45.88
N ALA A 157 21.62 51.83 46.63
CA ALA A 157 21.58 51.90 48.10
C ALA A 157 22.79 51.15 48.68
N ASN A 158 23.83 51.89 49.06
CA ASN A 158 25.05 51.34 49.68
C ASN A 158 24.88 51.09 51.19
N GLY A 159 23.79 51.60 51.76
CA GLY A 159 23.52 51.60 53.19
C GLY A 159 23.23 50.21 53.77
N ALA A 160 23.66 49.99 55.01
CA ALA A 160 23.36 48.77 55.76
C ALA A 160 21.96 48.76 56.39
N GLY A 161 21.11 49.76 56.10
CA GLY A 161 19.71 49.79 56.56
C GLY A 161 18.86 48.72 55.87
N THR A 162 18.02 48.03 56.63
CA THR A 162 17.05 47.04 56.11
C THR A 162 15.83 47.69 55.46
N ASN A 163 15.65 49.00 55.67
CA ASN A 163 14.67 49.87 55.00
C ASN A 163 15.40 50.96 54.16
N SER A 164 16.40 50.52 53.39
CA SER A 164 17.20 51.35 52.48
C SER A 164 17.19 50.71 51.11
N GLU A 165 16.17 51.03 50.33
CA GLU A 165 16.01 50.53 48.97
C GLU A 165 16.62 51.47 47.94
N ALA A 166 16.96 50.92 46.77
CA ALA A 166 17.44 51.73 45.65
C ALA A 166 16.30 52.56 45.05
N ILE A 167 15.08 51.99 44.98
CA ILE A 167 13.87 52.70 44.58
C ILE A 167 12.71 52.30 45.49
N ASN A 168 12.02 53.26 46.07
CA ASN A 168 10.83 53.06 46.90
C ASN A 168 9.64 53.89 46.36
N PRO A 169 8.76 53.31 45.52
CA PRO A 169 7.53 53.95 45.09
C PRO A 169 6.47 53.88 46.21
N VAL A 170 6.08 55.06 46.70
CA VAL A 170 5.15 55.23 47.81
C VAL A 170 3.69 55.10 47.39
N GLY A 171 3.39 55.51 46.15
CA GLY A 171 2.06 55.43 45.53
C GLY A 171 1.97 54.38 44.42
N SER A 172 0.92 54.49 43.59
CA SER A 172 0.68 53.62 42.44
C SER A 172 0.60 54.39 41.11
N GLY A 173 0.59 53.66 39.99
CA GLY A 173 0.68 54.19 38.63
C GLY A 173 2.10 54.53 38.18
N ASN A 174 3.13 54.21 38.97
CA ASN A 174 4.51 54.51 38.63
C ASN A 174 5.08 53.52 37.61
N THR A 175 6.04 53.97 36.80
CA THR A 175 6.77 53.14 35.83
C THR A 175 8.28 53.27 36.04
N ILE A 176 8.95 52.16 36.27
CA ILE A 176 10.42 52.06 36.38
C ILE A 176 10.95 51.38 35.11
N THR A 177 11.79 52.06 34.35
CA THR A 177 12.48 51.50 33.17
C THR A 177 13.98 51.43 33.43
N ASN A 178 14.52 50.21 33.51
CA ASN A 178 15.94 49.98 33.79
C ASN A 178 16.68 49.42 32.56
N HIS A 179 17.65 50.20 32.08
CA HIS A 179 18.67 49.78 31.14
C HIS A 179 20.08 49.72 31.79
N GLY A 180 20.22 50.28 32.99
CA GLY A 180 21.48 50.36 33.75
C GLY A 180 21.55 49.37 34.92
N THR A 181 22.00 49.85 36.08
CA THR A 181 22.10 49.05 37.32
C THR A 181 21.25 49.65 38.42
N ILE A 182 20.37 48.85 39.03
CA ILE A 182 19.67 49.15 40.28
C ILE A 182 20.20 48.17 41.34
N SER A 183 20.71 48.66 42.46
CA SER A 183 21.44 47.82 43.43
C SER A 183 21.17 48.19 44.89
N SER A 184 20.98 47.20 45.76
CA SER A 184 20.89 47.36 47.22
C SER A 184 21.55 46.20 47.97
N ALA A 185 22.07 46.47 49.17
CA ALA A 185 22.51 45.45 50.11
C ALA A 185 21.34 44.59 50.64
N HIS A 186 20.11 45.10 50.58
CA HIS A 186 18.87 44.41 50.95
C HIS A 186 17.93 44.33 49.74
N THR A 187 16.72 44.88 49.84
CA THR A 187 15.75 44.92 48.75
C THR A 187 16.12 46.01 47.75
N ALA A 188 16.15 45.70 46.45
CA ALA A 188 16.50 46.69 45.44
C ALA A 188 15.33 47.67 45.16
N ILE A 189 14.11 47.16 44.97
CA ILE A 189 12.90 47.97 44.77
C ILE A 189 11.83 47.55 45.78
N TRP A 190 11.27 48.48 46.55
CA TRP A 190 10.17 48.18 47.48
C TRP A 190 8.95 49.07 47.24
N PHE A 191 7.80 48.44 46.98
CA PHE A 191 6.54 49.12 46.70
C PHE A 191 5.69 49.26 47.97
N GLN A 192 5.53 50.49 48.48
CA GLN A 192 4.82 50.73 49.75
C GLN A 192 3.30 50.85 49.61
N ALA A 193 2.78 51.27 48.46
CA ALA A 193 1.33 51.42 48.30
C ALA A 193 0.60 50.06 48.48
N SER A 194 -0.61 50.11 49.02
CA SER A 194 -1.40 48.90 49.32
C SER A 194 -2.40 48.52 48.23
N SER A 195 -2.54 49.33 47.17
CA SER A 195 -3.47 49.10 46.06
C SER A 195 -3.04 49.86 44.79
N GLY A 196 -3.66 49.50 43.66
CA GLY A 196 -3.29 49.99 42.34
C GLY A 196 -2.23 49.10 41.67
N VAL A 197 -1.61 49.61 40.62
CA VAL A 197 -0.58 48.89 39.83
C VAL A 197 0.69 49.74 39.75
N ASN A 198 1.87 49.15 39.88
CA ASN A 198 3.14 49.77 39.47
C ASN A 198 3.83 48.91 38.39
N THR A 199 4.57 49.53 37.48
CA THR A 199 5.22 48.84 36.34
C THR A 199 6.73 48.88 36.45
N VAL A 200 7.39 47.77 36.12
CA VAL A 200 8.85 47.66 35.97
C VAL A 200 9.18 47.05 34.62
N VAL A 201 10.09 47.67 33.87
CA VAL A 201 10.67 47.12 32.64
C VAL A 201 12.18 47.04 32.82
N ASN A 202 12.68 45.84 33.06
CA ASN A 202 14.10 45.57 33.23
C ASN A 202 14.74 45.03 31.94
N THR A 203 15.83 45.66 31.52
CA THR A 203 16.76 45.19 30.48
C THR A 203 18.22 45.25 30.93
N GLY A 204 18.50 45.93 32.05
CA GLY A 204 19.80 45.98 32.70
C GLY A 204 19.90 44.99 33.87
N ALA A 205 20.64 45.38 34.90
CA ALA A 205 20.82 44.59 36.12
C ALA A 205 19.98 45.14 37.29
N ILE A 206 19.32 44.25 38.02
CA ILE A 206 18.74 44.55 39.35
C ILE A 206 19.35 43.59 40.37
N ILE A 207 20.04 44.15 41.36
CA ILE A 207 20.89 43.41 42.30
C ILE A 207 20.40 43.66 43.73
N ALA A 208 19.92 42.61 44.37
CA ALA A 208 19.66 42.55 45.80
C ALA A 208 20.79 41.78 46.49
N GLY A 209 21.08 42.08 47.76
CA GLY A 209 22.20 41.44 48.46
C GLY A 209 23.59 41.90 47.99
N ALA A 210 23.68 43.08 47.35
CA ALA A 210 24.93 43.63 46.84
C ALA A 210 25.96 43.77 47.97
N GLY A 211 27.17 43.21 47.76
CA GLY A 211 28.24 43.21 48.76
C GLY A 211 28.03 42.26 49.96
N THR A 212 26.84 41.69 50.17
CA THR A 212 26.58 40.72 51.25
C THR A 212 26.71 39.27 50.80
N GLY A 213 26.59 39.01 49.49
CA GLY A 213 26.62 37.66 48.91
C GLY A 213 25.35 36.85 49.19
N SER A 214 24.29 37.48 49.72
CA SER A 214 23.02 36.82 50.01
C SER A 214 22.22 36.56 48.73
N THR A 215 21.62 35.38 48.63
CA THR A 215 20.66 35.01 47.57
C THR A 215 19.21 35.04 48.05
N THR A 216 18.97 35.26 49.35
CA THR A 216 17.63 35.29 49.97
C THR A 216 16.99 36.68 49.99
N THR A 217 17.75 37.73 49.67
CA THR A 217 17.26 39.09 49.45
C THR A 217 16.42 39.18 48.18
N THR A 218 15.48 40.12 48.14
CA THR A 218 14.54 40.24 47.01
C THR A 218 14.88 41.43 46.10
N VAL A 219 14.83 41.22 44.78
CA VAL A 219 15.03 42.31 43.80
C VAL A 219 13.83 43.25 43.77
N ILE A 220 12.63 42.72 44.07
CA ILE A 220 11.44 43.50 44.39
C ILE A 220 10.79 42.98 45.68
N GLY A 221 10.15 43.86 46.42
CA GLY A 221 9.16 43.52 47.45
C GLY A 221 7.98 44.48 47.37
N ALA A 222 6.80 44.06 47.84
CA ALA A 222 5.60 44.88 47.87
C ALA A 222 4.81 44.66 49.17
N SER A 223 3.85 45.55 49.46
CA SER A 223 2.97 45.42 50.62
C SER A 223 1.49 45.45 50.25
N GLY A 224 0.64 44.87 51.09
CA GLY A 224 -0.81 44.87 50.89
C GLY A 224 -1.24 44.13 49.63
N THR A 225 -2.17 44.72 48.88
CA THR A 225 -2.83 44.14 47.70
C THR A 225 -2.56 44.96 46.43
N MET A 226 -1.37 45.55 46.31
CA MET A 226 -0.93 46.21 45.07
C MET A 226 -0.41 45.16 44.08
N ALA A 227 -0.78 45.29 42.82
CA ALA A 227 -0.20 44.52 41.72
C ALA A 227 1.06 45.20 41.15
N VAL A 228 1.98 44.39 40.65
CA VAL A 228 3.18 44.80 39.94
C VAL A 228 3.18 44.17 38.54
N ASP A 229 3.27 45.01 37.52
CA ASP A 229 3.53 44.59 36.14
C ASP A 229 5.06 44.57 35.91
N PHE A 230 5.67 43.39 35.96
CA PHE A 230 7.11 43.22 35.87
C PHE A 230 7.51 42.57 34.54
N THR A 231 8.20 43.32 33.68
CA THR A 231 8.81 42.80 32.45
C THR A 231 10.32 42.60 32.65
N ASN A 232 10.83 41.38 32.43
CA ASN A 232 12.27 41.10 32.49
C ASN A 232 12.86 40.69 31.14
N ARG A 233 13.95 41.35 30.76
CA ARG A 233 14.85 41.02 29.64
C ARG A 233 16.33 41.02 30.06
N GLY A 234 16.62 41.24 31.35
CA GLY A 234 17.96 41.42 31.89
C GLY A 234 18.24 40.54 33.11
N SER A 235 19.31 40.84 33.86
CA SER A 235 19.77 40.01 34.96
C SER A 235 19.20 40.44 36.31
N LEU A 236 18.60 39.49 37.04
CA LEU A 236 18.15 39.66 38.42
C LEU A 236 19.06 38.85 39.35
N THR A 237 19.62 39.49 40.38
CA THR A 237 20.40 38.81 41.44
C THR A 237 19.66 38.93 42.76
N GLY A 238 19.15 37.80 43.27
CA GLY A 238 18.17 37.74 44.36
C GLY A 238 16.85 37.11 43.90
N SER A 239 15.82 37.20 44.73
CA SER A 239 14.49 36.61 44.50
C SER A 239 13.43 37.65 44.06
N LEU A 240 12.45 37.26 43.25
CA LEU A 240 11.24 38.05 43.00
C LEU A 240 10.17 37.65 44.04
N ALA A 241 9.66 38.60 44.81
CA ALA A 241 8.60 38.37 45.80
C ALA A 241 7.50 39.44 45.65
N PHE A 242 6.41 39.04 45.02
CA PHE A 242 5.18 39.82 44.93
C PHE A 242 4.33 39.64 46.21
N ALA A 243 3.23 40.39 46.35
CA ALA A 243 2.50 40.54 47.61
C ALA A 243 1.10 39.89 47.59
N GLY A 244 0.04 40.68 47.81
CA GLY A 244 -1.36 40.27 47.79
C GLY A 244 -2.12 40.72 46.53
N GLY A 245 -1.40 41.00 45.43
CA GLY A 245 -1.88 41.70 44.24
C GLY A 245 -2.55 40.78 43.21
N SER A 246 -2.56 41.23 41.96
CA SER A 246 -2.80 40.36 40.80
C SER A 246 -1.70 40.68 39.81
N ASP A 247 -0.55 40.07 40.07
CA ASP A 247 0.75 40.44 39.54
C ASP A 247 0.99 39.84 38.15
N ALA A 248 1.78 40.53 37.32
CA ALA A 248 2.02 40.14 35.94
C ALA A 248 3.51 40.10 35.61
N LEU A 249 4.10 38.91 35.59
CA LEU A 249 5.50 38.66 35.24
C LEU A 249 5.62 38.31 33.74
N ARG A 250 6.14 39.25 32.94
CA ARG A 250 6.48 39.04 31.52
C ARG A 250 7.97 38.73 31.39
N TRP A 251 8.30 37.47 31.22
CA TRP A 251 9.66 37.02 30.97
C TRP A 251 9.97 37.04 29.47
N TYR A 252 11.18 37.50 29.12
CA TYR A 252 11.70 37.47 27.76
C TYR A 252 13.02 36.70 27.69
N THR A 253 13.32 36.18 26.51
CA THR A 253 14.61 35.53 26.19
C THR A 253 15.78 36.45 26.51
N GLY A 254 16.80 35.94 27.21
CA GLY A 254 17.93 36.70 27.76
C GLY A 254 17.74 37.19 29.20
N GLY A 255 16.53 37.10 29.76
CA GLY A 255 16.28 37.37 31.18
C GLY A 255 16.81 36.25 32.08
N SER A 256 17.48 36.60 33.19
CA SER A 256 17.99 35.63 34.18
C SER A 256 17.59 35.97 35.62
N ILE A 257 17.55 34.98 36.51
CA ILE A 257 17.40 35.16 37.97
C ILE A 257 18.27 34.15 38.73
N THR A 258 18.76 34.52 39.91
CA THR A 258 19.55 33.62 40.79
C THR A 258 18.77 33.06 41.99
N GLY A 259 17.64 33.65 42.34
CA GLY A 259 16.80 33.27 43.48
C GLY A 259 15.44 32.68 43.11
N ASN A 260 14.51 32.75 44.06
CA ASN A 260 13.14 32.25 43.93
C ASN A 260 12.25 33.27 43.20
N ILE A 261 11.09 32.82 42.71
CA ILE A 261 10.01 33.68 42.22
C ILE A 261 8.72 33.28 42.96
N SER A 262 8.06 34.25 43.60
CA SER A 262 6.76 34.04 44.25
C SER A 262 5.79 35.15 43.86
N GLY A 263 4.64 34.79 43.28
CA GLY A 263 3.50 35.72 43.05
C GLY A 263 2.81 36.15 44.35
N GLY A 264 2.96 35.34 45.40
CA GLY A 264 2.42 35.63 46.72
C GLY A 264 0.99 35.11 46.85
N ALA A 265 0.03 36.02 46.97
CA ALA A 265 -1.40 35.71 46.98
C ALA A 265 -2.13 36.63 46.02
N GLY A 266 -3.03 36.09 45.20
CA GLY A 266 -3.58 36.91 44.13
C GLY A 266 -4.27 36.12 43.04
N THR A 267 -4.11 36.62 41.82
CA THR A 267 -4.34 35.88 40.59
C THR A 267 -3.25 36.28 39.61
N ASP A 268 -2.17 35.52 39.60
CA ASP A 268 -0.88 35.98 39.09
C ASP A 268 -0.53 35.30 37.76
N LEU A 269 0.01 36.10 36.84
CA LEU A 269 0.25 35.73 35.45
C LEU A 269 1.74 35.69 35.12
N LEU A 270 2.25 34.53 34.74
CA LEU A 270 3.56 34.36 34.10
C LEU A 270 3.38 34.28 32.58
N THR A 271 3.97 35.20 31.83
CA THR A 271 4.01 35.16 30.35
C THR A 271 5.44 35.02 29.85
N LEU A 272 5.72 33.95 29.09
CA LEU A 272 7.00 33.72 28.41
C LEU A 272 6.94 34.27 26.98
N ASN A 273 7.91 35.08 26.58
CA ASN A 273 7.94 35.79 25.30
C ASN A 273 9.34 35.71 24.67
N SER A 274 9.45 35.84 23.35
CA SER A 274 10.75 35.92 22.69
C SER A 274 10.79 37.03 21.64
N ASP A 275 11.89 37.79 21.68
CA ASP A 275 12.28 38.63 20.56
C ASP A 275 12.91 37.73 19.48
N ASN A 276 12.23 37.60 18.33
CA ASN A 276 12.66 36.79 17.16
C ASN A 276 12.52 35.26 17.28
N ASN A 277 11.63 34.75 18.13
CA ASN A 277 11.38 33.30 18.31
C ASN A 277 12.63 32.48 18.71
N ALA A 278 13.55 33.09 19.45
CA ALA A 278 14.71 32.42 20.03
C ALA A 278 14.31 31.33 21.06
N SER A 279 15.27 30.46 21.38
CA SER A 279 15.14 29.44 22.41
C SER A 279 15.83 29.86 23.71
N ASP A 280 15.21 29.57 24.86
CA ASP A 280 15.77 29.88 26.18
C ASP A 280 15.20 28.94 27.28
N THR A 281 15.73 29.03 28.51
CA THR A 281 15.34 28.18 29.64
C THR A 281 14.81 29.02 30.80
N PHE A 282 13.59 28.73 31.26
CA PHE A 282 13.03 29.30 32.48
C PHE A 282 13.26 28.34 33.65
N ALA A 283 14.25 28.65 34.49
CA ALA A 283 14.70 27.82 35.61
C ALA A 283 15.07 28.66 36.85
N PRO A 284 14.09 29.31 37.52
CA PRO A 284 14.32 29.92 38.84
C PRO A 284 14.62 28.84 39.90
N LEU A 285 15.15 29.24 41.05
CA LEU A 285 15.42 28.31 42.16
C LEU A 285 14.13 27.65 42.70
N SER A 286 13.04 28.41 42.71
CA SER A 286 11.67 27.91 42.86
C SER A 286 10.69 28.88 42.20
N LEU A 287 9.49 28.38 41.89
CA LEU A 287 8.33 29.18 41.46
C LEU A 287 7.16 28.82 42.36
N THR A 288 6.43 29.80 42.90
CA THR A 288 5.19 29.59 43.67
C THR A 288 4.19 30.71 43.45
N GLY A 289 2.90 30.42 43.64
CA GLY A 289 1.83 31.43 43.61
C GLY A 289 1.66 32.07 42.24
N PHE A 290 1.66 31.28 41.15
CA PHE A 290 1.21 31.76 39.84
C PHE A 290 0.10 30.86 39.36
N GLU A 291 -1.12 31.36 39.21
CA GLU A 291 -2.25 30.58 38.73
C GLU A 291 -2.21 30.35 37.22
N THR A 292 -1.66 31.33 36.46
CA THR A 292 -1.70 31.30 34.99
C THR A 292 -0.30 31.36 34.37
N LEU A 293 -0.01 30.41 33.46
CA LEU A 293 1.15 30.41 32.58
C LEU A 293 0.72 30.60 31.12
N VAL A 294 1.33 31.56 30.41
CA VAL A 294 1.16 31.75 28.96
C VAL A 294 2.52 31.65 28.27
N ASN A 295 2.69 30.68 27.38
CA ASN A 295 3.81 30.65 26.44
C ASN A 295 3.38 31.33 25.13
N ASN A 296 3.85 32.56 24.93
CA ASN A 296 3.41 33.43 23.84
C ASN A 296 4.26 33.31 22.57
N SER A 297 5.58 33.17 22.71
CA SER A 297 6.51 33.05 21.57
C SER A 297 7.88 32.50 21.98
N GLY A 298 8.65 32.02 20.99
CA GLY A 298 9.94 31.36 21.20
C GLY A 298 9.83 29.91 21.68
N THR A 299 10.98 29.30 21.97
CA THR A 299 11.07 27.92 22.47
C THR A 299 11.57 27.93 23.91
N TRP A 300 10.70 27.60 24.85
CA TRP A 300 10.99 27.68 26.27
C TRP A 300 11.16 26.31 26.90
N ASN A 301 12.37 26.02 27.40
CA ASN A 301 12.59 24.91 28.32
C ASN A 301 12.11 25.33 29.71
N PHE A 302 10.93 24.86 30.11
CA PHE A 302 10.32 25.18 31.39
C PHE A 302 10.74 24.13 32.40
N HIS A 303 11.72 24.47 33.25
CA HIS A 303 12.37 23.54 34.17
C HIS A 303 11.74 23.56 35.57
N VAL A 304 10.41 23.68 35.62
CA VAL A 304 9.61 23.84 36.82
C VAL A 304 8.35 22.97 36.69
N ALA A 305 7.98 22.26 37.75
CA ALA A 305 6.74 21.50 37.79
C ALA A 305 5.54 22.44 38.02
N LEU A 306 4.54 22.35 37.15
CA LEU A 306 3.41 23.29 37.09
C LEU A 306 2.55 23.24 38.37
N ALA A 307 2.24 22.03 38.87
CA ALA A 307 1.37 21.87 40.04
C ALA A 307 1.98 22.41 41.36
N PRO A 308 3.25 22.11 41.72
CA PRO A 308 3.93 22.74 42.86
C PRO A 308 4.05 24.28 42.75
N ALA A 309 4.05 24.83 41.54
CA ALA A 309 4.10 26.28 41.33
C ALA A 309 2.75 26.99 41.59
N GLY A 310 1.67 26.25 41.81
CA GLY A 310 0.31 26.80 41.96
C GLY A 310 -0.43 27.01 40.64
N ILE A 311 0.16 26.63 39.50
CA ILE A 311 -0.43 26.86 38.18
C ILE A 311 -1.67 26.00 38.03
N THR A 312 -2.77 26.62 37.61
CA THR A 312 -4.08 25.97 37.36
C THR A 312 -4.55 26.17 35.91
N SER A 313 -3.98 27.14 35.19
CA SER A 313 -4.19 27.34 33.77
C SER A 313 -2.87 27.55 33.03
N THR A 314 -2.64 26.78 31.97
CA THR A 314 -1.48 26.93 31.09
C THR A 314 -1.92 26.97 29.63
N THR A 315 -1.54 28.04 28.92
CA THR A 315 -1.82 28.22 27.50
C THR A 315 -0.52 28.36 26.71
N VAL A 316 -0.33 27.49 25.71
CA VAL A 316 0.72 27.64 24.69
C VAL A 316 0.09 28.33 23.48
N SER A 317 0.03 29.66 23.47
CA SER A 317 -0.61 30.42 22.38
C SER A 317 0.27 30.49 21.13
N GLY A 318 1.60 30.50 21.31
CA GLY A 318 2.57 30.52 20.22
C GLY A 318 3.92 29.91 20.63
N GLY A 319 4.74 29.57 19.64
CA GLY A 319 6.08 29.01 19.88
C GLY A 319 6.05 27.57 20.41
N THR A 320 7.06 27.17 21.18
CA THR A 320 7.13 25.84 21.81
C THR A 320 7.34 25.93 23.31
N LEU A 321 6.48 25.29 24.09
CA LEU A 321 6.70 25.06 25.53
C LEU A 321 7.24 23.63 25.71
N ILE A 322 8.47 23.49 26.18
CA ILE A 322 9.08 22.20 26.51
C ILE A 322 8.94 21.99 28.02
N LEU A 323 8.22 20.94 28.43
CA LEU A 323 8.14 20.53 29.83
C LEU A 323 9.39 19.72 30.17
N GLY A 324 10.37 20.36 30.82
CA GLY A 324 11.68 19.77 31.12
C GLY A 324 11.72 18.85 32.35
N VAL A 325 10.59 18.73 33.05
CA VAL A 325 10.42 17.96 34.31
C VAL A 325 9.04 17.30 34.34
N ASP A 326 8.83 16.36 35.27
CA ASP A 326 7.58 15.63 35.43
C ASP A 326 6.38 16.55 35.75
N ASN A 327 5.38 16.51 34.87
CA ASN A 327 4.09 17.20 35.00
C ASN A 327 2.90 16.22 34.87
N SER A 328 3.11 14.92 35.04
CA SER A 328 2.06 13.88 35.01
C SER A 328 0.97 14.10 36.06
N ALA A 329 1.33 14.70 37.21
CA ALA A 329 0.41 15.09 38.28
C ALA A 329 -0.30 16.44 38.05
N TYR A 330 -0.12 17.11 36.90
CA TYR A 330 -0.77 18.38 36.61
C TYR A 330 -2.27 18.19 36.35
N ALA A 331 -3.09 18.70 37.28
CA ALA A 331 -4.56 18.67 37.21
C ALA A 331 -5.19 19.99 36.68
N GLY A 332 -4.36 20.99 36.34
CA GLY A 332 -4.83 22.24 35.75
C GLY A 332 -5.18 22.08 34.26
N SER A 333 -5.67 23.16 33.65
CA SER A 333 -5.97 23.18 32.22
C SER A 333 -4.70 23.35 31.39
N MET A 334 -4.43 22.41 30.49
CA MET A 334 -3.40 22.54 29.44
C MET A 334 -4.08 22.83 28.10
N THR A 335 -3.86 24.01 27.53
CA THR A 335 -4.37 24.40 26.21
C THR A 335 -3.22 24.72 25.26
N VAL A 336 -3.20 24.11 24.07
CA VAL A 336 -2.30 24.44 22.97
C VAL A 336 -3.12 25.18 21.90
N GLY A 337 -2.73 26.41 21.60
CA GLY A 337 -3.32 27.23 20.54
C GLY A 337 -2.77 26.83 19.16
N SER A 338 -3.39 27.32 18.09
CA SER A 338 -3.04 26.93 16.72
C SER A 338 -1.66 27.34 16.23
N GLY A 339 -1.02 28.32 16.89
CA GLY A 339 0.39 28.67 16.68
C GLY A 339 1.36 28.04 17.68
N GLY A 340 0.85 27.23 18.62
CA GLY A 340 1.60 26.67 19.73
C GLY A 340 2.01 25.22 19.53
N VAL A 341 3.12 24.84 20.17
CA VAL A 341 3.59 23.47 20.29
C VAL A 341 3.86 23.15 21.75
N LEU A 342 3.18 22.14 22.30
CA LEU A 342 3.60 21.55 23.57
C LEU A 342 4.57 20.42 23.28
N GLN A 343 5.73 20.41 23.93
CA GLN A 343 6.71 19.33 23.83
C GLN A 343 6.95 18.70 25.20
N SER A 344 6.80 17.39 25.30
CA SER A 344 7.08 16.63 26.53
C SER A 344 7.44 15.18 26.20
N SER A 345 7.92 14.43 27.17
CA SER A 345 7.89 12.96 27.10
C SER A 345 6.57 12.44 27.67
N ALA A 346 6.15 11.24 27.29
CA ALA A 346 4.91 10.63 27.79
C ALA A 346 4.92 10.42 29.31
N GLN A 347 6.10 10.20 29.91
CA GLN A 347 6.27 10.10 31.36
C GLN A 347 5.94 11.41 32.09
N PHE A 348 6.14 12.55 31.44
CA PHE A 348 6.04 13.88 32.05
C PHE A 348 4.82 14.68 31.55
N ALA A 349 4.08 14.18 30.57
CA ALA A 349 2.94 14.89 29.97
C ALA A 349 1.72 14.93 30.91
N PRO A 350 1.01 16.08 31.02
CA PRO A 350 -0.25 16.18 31.76
C PRO A 350 -1.31 15.19 31.30
N ALA A 351 -2.19 14.76 32.20
CA ALA A 351 -3.22 13.76 31.90
C ALA A 351 -4.36 14.24 30.97
N ALA A 352 -4.53 15.55 30.79
CA ALA A 352 -5.52 16.13 29.90
C ALA A 352 -4.96 17.34 29.15
N ILE A 353 -5.07 17.33 27.82
CA ILE A 353 -4.53 18.36 26.92
C ILE A 353 -5.59 18.74 25.89
N THR A 354 -5.91 20.03 25.79
CA THR A 354 -6.75 20.60 24.73
C THR A 354 -5.84 21.18 23.65
N ASP A 355 -5.64 20.43 22.58
CA ASP A 355 -4.75 20.76 21.47
C ASP A 355 -5.50 21.29 20.25
N ASN A 356 -5.10 22.48 19.81
CA ASN A 356 -5.52 23.09 18.54
C ASN A 356 -4.32 23.41 17.62
N GLY A 357 -3.12 23.00 18.02
CA GLY A 357 -1.85 23.19 17.32
C GLY A 357 -1.13 21.86 17.17
N LEU A 358 -0.09 21.65 17.99
CA LEU A 358 0.69 20.41 18.01
C LEU A 358 1.09 19.98 19.43
N VAL A 359 0.88 18.70 19.76
CA VAL A 359 1.56 18.03 20.90
C VAL A 359 2.69 17.13 20.38
N ARG A 360 3.94 17.50 20.66
CA ARG A 360 5.12 16.68 20.35
C ARG A 360 5.53 15.82 21.54
N PHE A 361 5.40 14.51 21.38
CA PHE A 361 6.03 13.53 22.25
C PHE A 361 7.49 13.32 21.85
N ALA A 362 8.40 13.97 22.58
CA ALA A 362 9.84 13.81 22.47
C ALA A 362 10.29 12.60 23.29
N GLN A 363 10.36 11.43 22.62
CA GLN A 363 10.33 10.15 23.29
C GLN A 363 11.60 9.30 23.01
N PRO A 364 12.70 9.55 23.75
CA PRO A 364 13.93 8.76 23.61
C PRO A 364 13.76 7.31 24.12
N ASP A 365 13.05 7.14 25.24
CA ASP A 365 12.82 5.86 25.92
C ASP A 365 11.36 5.38 25.77
N ASN A 366 11.10 4.11 26.05
CA ASN A 366 9.74 3.56 25.99
C ASN A 366 8.86 4.09 27.13
N ALA A 367 7.63 4.54 26.83
CA ALA A 367 6.65 4.91 27.85
C ALA A 367 5.20 4.82 27.37
N THR A 368 4.30 4.79 28.34
CA THR A 368 2.85 4.82 28.13
C THR A 368 2.31 6.19 28.48
N TYR A 369 1.54 6.79 27.55
CA TYR A 369 0.70 7.95 27.83
C TYR A 369 -0.75 7.46 28.04
N ALA A 370 -1.24 7.61 29.27
CA ALA A 370 -2.58 7.20 29.69
C ALA A 370 -3.59 8.36 29.70
N GLY A 371 -3.17 9.57 29.30
CA GLY A 371 -4.01 10.76 29.26
C GLY A 371 -4.73 10.98 27.93
N LEU A 372 -5.48 12.08 27.88
CA LEU A 372 -6.31 12.46 26.74
C LEU A 372 -5.81 13.76 26.09
N VAL A 373 -5.37 13.68 24.84
CA VAL A 373 -5.25 14.82 23.92
C VAL A 373 -6.55 14.93 23.13
N SER A 374 -7.12 16.13 23.10
CA SER A 374 -8.42 16.46 22.48
C SER A 374 -8.33 17.74 21.65
N GLY A 375 -9.29 18.01 20.75
CA GLY A 375 -9.37 19.28 20.02
C GLY A 375 -9.12 19.16 18.52
N THR A 376 -8.61 20.22 17.89
CA THR A 376 -8.43 20.32 16.42
C THR A 376 -7.00 20.07 15.94
N GLY A 377 -6.02 20.08 16.86
CA GLY A 377 -4.60 19.87 16.57
C GLY A 377 -4.23 18.41 16.31
N GLY A 378 -2.94 18.12 16.28
CA GLY A 378 -2.39 16.79 16.00
C GLY A 378 -1.22 16.45 16.92
N ILE A 379 -0.69 15.22 16.79
CA ILE A 379 0.46 14.77 17.58
C ILE A 379 1.66 14.44 16.71
N GLU A 380 2.86 14.73 17.21
CA GLU A 380 4.12 14.29 16.60
C GLU A 380 4.90 13.40 17.59
N LYS A 381 5.26 12.19 17.14
CA LYS A 381 6.14 11.26 17.86
C LYS A 381 7.56 11.37 17.31
N THR A 382 8.49 11.79 18.15
CA THR A 382 9.95 11.85 17.86
C THR A 382 10.74 10.99 18.85
N GLY A 383 12.06 10.85 18.64
CA GLY A 383 12.94 10.00 19.47
C GLY A 383 12.80 8.50 19.19
N ALA A 384 13.76 7.69 19.66
CA ALA A 384 13.89 6.28 19.28
C ALA A 384 12.91 5.33 20.01
N GLY A 385 12.39 5.71 21.18
CA GLY A 385 11.56 4.84 22.01
C GLY A 385 10.14 4.64 21.48
N THR A 386 9.40 3.76 22.15
CA THR A 386 7.96 3.52 21.91
C THR A 386 7.12 4.51 22.71
N LEU A 387 6.19 5.21 22.03
CA LEU A 387 5.06 5.88 22.66
C LEU A 387 3.85 4.95 22.61
N THR A 388 3.40 4.44 23.75
CA THR A 388 2.19 3.63 23.87
C THR A 388 1.01 4.51 24.28
N LEU A 389 -0.01 4.62 23.45
CA LEU A 389 -1.27 5.29 23.78
C LEU A 389 -2.27 4.25 24.29
N THR A 390 -2.72 4.36 25.54
CA THR A 390 -3.71 3.43 26.12
C THR A 390 -5.12 4.00 26.22
N GLN A 391 -5.27 5.32 26.08
CA GLN A 391 -6.57 5.97 25.96
C GLN A 391 -6.84 6.32 24.48
N ASP A 392 -8.10 6.20 24.06
CA ASP A 392 -8.55 6.63 22.74
C ASP A 392 -8.50 8.16 22.66
N GLN A 393 -7.66 8.68 21.77
CA GLN A 393 -7.41 10.12 21.68
C GLN A 393 -8.54 10.84 20.93
N ALA A 394 -8.78 12.11 21.28
CA ALA A 394 -9.93 12.88 20.83
C ALA A 394 -9.60 14.08 19.94
N PHE A 395 -8.31 14.31 19.61
CA PHE A 395 -7.90 15.31 18.62
C PHE A 395 -8.34 14.91 17.20
N ALA A 396 -8.36 15.86 16.25
CA ALA A 396 -8.85 15.63 14.88
C ALA A 396 -7.77 15.77 13.77
N GLY A 397 -6.64 16.40 14.07
CA GLY A 397 -5.55 16.65 13.13
C GLY A 397 -4.69 15.42 12.84
N THR A 398 -3.57 15.64 12.15
CA THR A 398 -2.69 14.57 11.67
C THR A 398 -1.80 14.03 12.79
N THR A 399 -1.63 12.71 12.84
CA THR A 399 -0.61 12.03 13.64
C THR A 399 0.64 11.85 12.81
N THR A 400 1.80 12.30 13.29
CA THR A 400 3.10 12.11 12.61
C THR A 400 4.02 11.23 13.45
N VAL A 401 4.56 10.17 12.88
CA VAL A 401 5.56 9.30 13.50
C VAL A 401 6.90 9.55 12.83
N SER A 402 7.68 10.47 13.39
CA SER A 402 8.97 10.91 12.84
C SER A 402 10.12 9.97 13.20
N ALA A 403 10.03 9.26 14.34
CA ALA A 403 11.02 8.26 14.78
C ALA A 403 10.47 7.28 15.84
N GLY A 404 11.12 6.12 15.96
CA GLY A 404 10.79 5.08 16.94
C GLY A 404 9.47 4.38 16.61
N THR A 405 8.71 4.03 17.64
CA THR A 405 7.39 3.38 17.48
C THR A 405 6.28 4.23 18.07
N LEU A 406 5.19 4.39 17.33
CA LEU A 406 3.89 4.75 17.89
C LEU A 406 3.08 3.46 18.07
N GLN A 407 2.71 3.13 19.30
CA GLN A 407 1.91 1.96 19.64
C GLN A 407 0.50 2.39 20.06
N LEU A 408 -0.52 1.89 19.36
CA LEU A 408 -1.93 2.07 19.70
C LEU A 408 -2.43 0.85 20.50
N GLY A 409 -2.71 1.06 21.78
CA GLY A 409 -3.14 0.03 22.73
C GLY A 409 -2.01 -0.79 23.36
N ASN A 410 -2.31 -1.49 24.43
CA ASN A 410 -1.37 -2.33 25.20
C ASN A 410 -1.87 -3.77 25.42
N GLY A 411 -2.71 -4.28 24.52
CA GLY A 411 -3.38 -5.58 24.63
C GLY A 411 -4.80 -5.50 25.22
N GLY A 412 -5.30 -4.30 25.52
CA GLY A 412 -6.70 -4.03 25.84
C GLY A 412 -7.51 -3.46 24.66
N ALA A 413 -8.69 -2.94 24.95
CA ALA A 413 -9.62 -2.30 24.00
C ALA A 413 -9.57 -0.76 24.03
N GLY A 414 -8.46 -0.17 24.45
CA GLY A 414 -8.24 1.28 24.47
C GLY A 414 -6.90 1.63 23.82
N GLY A 415 -6.80 2.83 23.27
CA GLY A 415 -5.61 3.32 22.57
C GLY A 415 -5.87 3.45 21.08
N SER A 416 -6.01 4.68 20.61
CA SER A 416 -6.25 5.01 19.20
C SER A 416 -5.94 6.48 18.93
N VAL A 417 -5.80 6.83 17.65
CA VAL A 417 -5.73 8.22 17.15
C VAL A 417 -6.83 8.43 16.12
N LYS A 418 -7.15 9.70 15.84
CA LYS A 418 -8.02 10.09 14.71
C LYS A 418 -7.19 10.86 13.67
N GLY A 419 -7.85 11.22 12.57
CA GLY A 419 -7.20 11.88 11.44
C GLY A 419 -6.28 10.94 10.66
N ASN A 420 -5.51 11.52 9.74
CA ASN A 420 -4.51 10.78 8.95
C ASN A 420 -3.25 10.50 9.77
N ILE A 421 -2.49 9.50 9.35
CA ILE A 421 -1.19 9.14 9.92
C ILE A 421 -0.10 9.29 8.85
N VAL A 422 0.93 10.08 9.17
CA VAL A 422 2.20 10.12 8.43
C VAL A 422 3.20 9.32 9.24
N ASP A 423 3.35 8.04 8.92
CA ASP A 423 4.31 7.13 9.54
C ASP A 423 5.60 7.09 8.72
N ASN A 424 6.71 7.55 9.32
CA ASN A 424 8.05 7.46 8.75
C ASN A 424 8.94 6.46 9.51
N ALA A 425 8.40 5.71 10.48
CA ALA A 425 9.13 4.75 11.28
C ALA A 425 8.32 3.45 11.52
N THR A 426 7.59 3.34 12.63
CA THR A 426 6.74 2.17 12.89
C THR A 426 5.43 2.58 13.59
N LEU A 427 4.31 2.25 12.96
CA LEU A 427 2.98 2.22 13.57
C LEU A 427 2.64 0.79 14.01
N LEU A 428 2.50 0.58 15.32
CA LEU A 428 2.15 -0.73 15.91
C LEU A 428 0.75 -0.69 16.53
N ILE A 429 -0.09 -1.67 16.21
CA ILE A 429 -1.44 -1.80 16.77
C ILE A 429 -1.47 -3.03 17.69
N ASN A 430 -1.71 -2.80 18.98
CA ASN A 430 -1.80 -3.84 20.01
C ASN A 430 -3.13 -3.72 20.77
N ARG A 431 -4.21 -4.12 20.10
CA ARG A 431 -5.58 -4.11 20.63
C ARG A 431 -6.19 -5.51 20.66
N SER A 432 -7.06 -5.76 21.62
CA SER A 432 -7.77 -7.04 21.80
C SER A 432 -9.10 -7.14 21.07
N ASP A 433 -9.66 -6.00 20.64
CA ASP A 433 -11.00 -5.85 20.08
C ASP A 433 -10.98 -5.65 18.56
N ALA A 434 -12.17 -5.46 17.96
CA ALA A 434 -12.30 -5.02 16.58
C ALA A 434 -12.15 -3.49 16.52
N PHE A 435 -11.05 -3.01 15.91
CA PHE A 435 -10.68 -1.61 15.86
C PHE A 435 -10.64 -1.11 14.41
N THR A 436 -11.51 -0.15 14.07
CA THR A 436 -11.51 0.49 12.74
C THR A 436 -10.57 1.69 12.72
N LEU A 437 -9.51 1.62 11.91
CA LEU A 437 -8.61 2.73 11.65
C LEU A 437 -8.99 3.39 10.32
N SER A 438 -9.72 4.51 10.41
CA SER A 438 -10.30 5.22 9.25
C SER A 438 -9.40 6.28 8.62
N GLY A 439 -8.25 6.59 9.23
CA GLY A 439 -7.27 7.52 8.69
C GLY A 439 -6.42 6.90 7.58
N THR A 440 -6.02 7.67 6.58
CA THR A 440 -4.98 7.21 5.63
C THR A 440 -3.64 7.12 6.34
N ILE A 441 -2.93 6.01 6.14
CA ILE A 441 -1.55 5.82 6.58
C ILE A 441 -0.63 6.05 5.37
N SER A 442 0.34 6.93 5.53
CA SER A 442 1.27 7.39 4.49
C SER A 442 2.69 7.51 5.06
N GLY A 443 3.70 7.74 4.21
CA GLY A 443 5.09 7.96 4.64
C GLY A 443 6.03 6.77 4.39
N THR A 444 7.22 6.78 4.99
CA THR A 444 8.24 5.74 4.76
C THR A 444 8.19 4.54 5.71
N GLY A 445 7.35 4.60 6.74
CA GLY A 445 7.29 3.64 7.85
C GLY A 445 6.56 2.33 7.54
N ALA A 446 6.51 1.45 8.54
CA ALA A 446 5.95 0.11 8.46
C ALA A 446 4.81 -0.11 9.47
N LEU A 447 3.76 -0.82 9.03
CA LEU A 447 2.60 -1.17 9.84
C LEU A 447 2.79 -2.53 10.53
N VAL A 448 2.56 -2.60 11.84
CA VAL A 448 2.64 -3.85 12.63
C VAL A 448 1.32 -4.12 13.35
N GLN A 449 0.63 -5.19 12.97
CA GLN A 449 -0.48 -5.75 13.74
C GLN A 449 0.08 -6.74 14.78
N SER A 450 -0.04 -6.41 16.07
CA SER A 450 0.50 -7.21 17.18
C SER A 450 -0.54 -7.61 18.23
N GLY A 451 -1.74 -7.04 18.21
CA GLY A 451 -2.81 -7.38 19.13
C GLY A 451 -3.61 -8.61 18.66
N PRO A 452 -4.25 -9.36 19.58
CA PRO A 452 -5.05 -10.53 19.22
C PRO A 452 -6.40 -10.19 18.56
N GLY A 453 -6.81 -8.91 18.58
CA GLY A 453 -8.03 -8.43 17.94
C GLY A 453 -7.94 -8.27 16.42
N THR A 454 -8.91 -7.54 15.85
CA THR A 454 -9.00 -7.28 14.41
C THR A 454 -8.83 -5.80 14.13
N THR A 455 -7.74 -5.41 13.47
CA THR A 455 -7.58 -4.04 12.94
C THR A 455 -8.19 -3.97 11.55
N ILE A 456 -9.17 -3.09 11.36
CA ILE A 456 -9.88 -2.89 10.09
C ILE A 456 -9.39 -1.59 9.46
N LEU A 457 -8.70 -1.70 8.32
CA LEU A 457 -8.26 -0.56 7.53
C LEU A 457 -9.35 -0.21 6.51
N THR A 458 -10.02 0.93 6.67
CA THR A 458 -11.08 1.40 5.74
C THR A 458 -10.60 2.47 4.77
N ALA A 459 -9.44 3.09 5.02
CA ALA A 459 -8.77 4.00 4.10
C ALA A 459 -7.80 3.25 3.17
N ASP A 460 -7.55 3.80 1.98
CA ASP A 460 -6.48 3.32 1.11
C ASP A 460 -5.13 3.90 1.55
N ASN A 461 -4.13 3.03 1.72
CA ASN A 461 -2.88 3.35 2.41
C ASN A 461 -1.68 3.34 1.46
N SER A 462 -0.69 4.18 1.76
CA SER A 462 0.42 4.51 0.84
C SER A 462 1.82 4.49 1.50
N TYR A 463 1.93 3.92 2.70
CA TYR A 463 3.21 3.78 3.41
C TYR A 463 4.16 2.78 2.72
N ALA A 464 5.47 3.03 2.78
CA ALA A 464 6.45 2.27 1.98
C ALA A 464 7.10 1.05 2.68
N GLY A 465 7.15 1.02 4.01
CA GLY A 465 7.95 0.06 4.79
C GLY A 465 7.41 -1.37 4.88
N GLY A 466 6.23 -1.64 4.30
CA GLY A 466 5.57 -2.95 4.34
C GLY A 466 4.80 -3.24 5.63
N THR A 467 4.27 -4.45 5.72
CA THR A 467 3.31 -4.85 6.77
C THR A 467 3.78 -6.11 7.51
N VAL A 468 3.67 -6.12 8.83
CA VAL A 468 3.86 -7.32 9.68
C VAL A 468 2.57 -7.63 10.42
N ILE A 469 2.14 -8.89 10.43
CA ILE A 469 0.98 -9.39 11.18
C ILE A 469 1.49 -10.49 12.11
N SER A 470 1.77 -10.11 13.36
CA SER A 470 2.32 -11.01 14.39
C SER A 470 1.24 -11.76 15.18
N ALA A 471 0.04 -11.17 15.30
CA ALA A 471 -1.10 -11.77 16.00
C ALA A 471 -2.43 -11.24 15.43
N GLY A 472 -3.54 -11.87 15.82
CA GLY A 472 -4.89 -11.39 15.47
C GLY A 472 -5.16 -11.35 13.96
N THR A 473 -5.95 -10.35 13.55
CA THR A 473 -6.32 -10.13 12.15
C THR A 473 -6.01 -8.70 11.71
N LEU A 474 -5.42 -8.54 10.52
CA LEU A 474 -5.46 -7.29 9.77
C LEU A 474 -6.48 -7.44 8.63
N GLN A 475 -7.53 -6.63 8.63
CA GLN A 475 -8.61 -6.67 7.64
C GLN A 475 -8.53 -5.47 6.70
N LEU A 476 -8.56 -5.74 5.39
CA LEU A 476 -8.57 -4.73 4.34
C LEU A 476 -10.00 -4.49 3.85
N GLY A 477 -10.52 -3.30 4.14
CA GLY A 477 -11.90 -2.92 3.85
C GLY A 477 -12.93 -3.49 4.84
N ASN A 478 -14.16 -3.04 4.71
CA ASN A 478 -15.30 -3.48 5.53
C ASN A 478 -16.58 -3.59 4.69
N GLY A 479 -16.51 -4.31 3.57
CA GLY A 479 -17.56 -4.42 2.55
C GLY A 479 -17.61 -3.26 1.55
N GLY A 480 -16.86 -2.18 1.79
CA GLY A 480 -16.75 -1.02 0.90
C GLY A 480 -15.73 -1.19 -0.24
N THR A 481 -15.47 -0.08 -0.94
CA THR A 481 -14.53 0.04 -2.08
C THR A 481 -13.23 0.75 -1.69
N SER A 482 -12.82 0.62 -0.42
CA SER A 482 -11.62 1.26 0.14
C SER A 482 -11.07 0.40 1.27
N GLY A 483 -9.80 0.57 1.59
CA GLY A 483 -9.07 -0.29 2.53
C GLY A 483 -7.99 -1.10 1.81
N SER A 484 -6.73 -0.73 1.98
CA SER A 484 -5.60 -1.38 1.32
C SER A 484 -4.31 -1.27 2.13
N ILE A 485 -3.26 -1.94 1.68
CA ILE A 485 -1.89 -1.88 2.20
C ILE A 485 -0.92 -1.81 1.02
N ALA A 486 0.32 -1.39 1.30
CA ALA A 486 1.37 -1.29 0.31
C ALA A 486 2.62 -2.08 0.75
N GLY A 487 3.42 -2.51 -0.23
CA GLY A 487 4.62 -3.31 0.00
C GLY A 487 4.34 -4.78 0.32
N ASN A 488 5.37 -5.45 0.86
CA ASN A 488 5.34 -6.88 1.21
C ASN A 488 4.67 -7.10 2.57
N VAL A 489 4.17 -8.32 2.79
CA VAL A 489 3.52 -8.73 4.04
C VAL A 489 4.24 -9.92 4.67
N LEU A 490 4.65 -9.77 5.93
CA LEU A 490 5.00 -10.89 6.80
C LEU A 490 3.78 -11.25 7.64
N ASN A 491 3.02 -12.25 7.19
CA ASN A 491 1.79 -12.71 7.82
C ASN A 491 2.07 -13.97 8.66
N ASN A 492 2.08 -13.83 9.99
CA ASN A 492 2.18 -14.94 10.93
C ASN A 492 0.86 -15.25 11.64
N ALA A 493 -0.21 -14.50 11.35
CA ALA A 493 -1.55 -14.70 11.91
C ALA A 493 -2.62 -14.69 10.79
N THR A 494 -3.47 -13.65 10.68
CA THR A 494 -4.51 -13.57 9.65
C THR A 494 -4.46 -12.26 8.88
N LEU A 495 -4.40 -12.34 7.54
CA LEU A 495 -4.73 -11.25 6.63
C LEU A 495 -6.14 -11.49 6.07
N ALA A 496 -7.07 -10.58 6.28
CA ALA A 496 -8.45 -10.67 5.77
C ALA A 496 -8.73 -9.58 4.72
N ILE A 497 -9.54 -9.91 3.72
CA ILE A 497 -9.88 -8.99 2.61
C ILE A 497 -11.39 -8.96 2.44
N ASN A 498 -11.98 -7.83 2.83
CA ASN A 498 -13.41 -7.55 2.81
C ASN A 498 -13.70 -6.29 1.98
N ARG A 499 -13.53 -6.42 0.66
CA ARG A 499 -13.85 -5.38 -0.33
C ARG A 499 -14.94 -5.84 -1.31
N SER A 500 -15.77 -4.91 -1.77
CA SER A 500 -16.79 -5.16 -2.80
C SER A 500 -16.31 -4.94 -4.23
N ASP A 501 -15.15 -4.30 -4.41
CA ASP A 501 -14.55 -3.98 -5.70
C ASP A 501 -13.28 -4.80 -6.01
N ALA A 502 -12.49 -4.39 -6.99
CA ALA A 502 -11.25 -5.06 -7.37
C ALA A 502 -10.06 -4.57 -6.51
N LEU A 503 -9.31 -5.50 -5.93
CA LEU A 503 -8.05 -5.24 -5.23
C LEU A 503 -6.93 -6.09 -5.82
N THR A 504 -5.78 -5.48 -6.13
CA THR A 504 -4.57 -6.21 -6.51
C THR A 504 -3.54 -6.10 -5.39
N LEU A 505 -3.06 -7.24 -4.89
CA LEU A 505 -1.93 -7.30 -3.95
C LEU A 505 -0.69 -7.76 -4.73
N SER A 506 0.24 -6.81 -4.92
CA SER A 506 1.46 -7.03 -5.71
C SER A 506 2.71 -7.33 -4.88
N GLY A 507 2.68 -7.09 -3.56
CA GLY A 507 3.75 -7.46 -2.66
C GLY A 507 3.72 -8.96 -2.33
N THR A 508 4.87 -9.53 -1.99
CA THR A 508 4.96 -10.93 -1.54
C THR A 508 4.34 -11.07 -0.14
N ILE A 509 3.45 -12.05 0.02
CA ILE A 509 2.90 -12.47 1.31
C ILE A 509 3.69 -13.71 1.78
N SER A 510 4.25 -13.64 2.98
CA SER A 510 5.14 -14.64 3.59
C SER A 510 4.72 -14.96 5.03
N GLY A 511 5.37 -15.93 5.68
CA GLY A 511 5.14 -16.27 7.10
C GLY A 511 4.28 -17.53 7.34
N THR A 512 3.80 -17.73 8.56
CA THR A 512 3.03 -18.93 8.94
C THR A 512 1.51 -18.75 8.89
N GLY A 513 1.04 -17.53 8.66
CA GLY A 513 -0.37 -17.13 8.76
C GLY A 513 -1.24 -17.54 7.57
N SER A 514 -2.55 -17.29 7.71
CA SER A 514 -3.57 -17.57 6.71
C SER A 514 -4.06 -16.30 6.00
N LEU A 515 -4.61 -16.48 4.80
CA LEU A 515 -5.30 -15.45 4.03
C LEU A 515 -6.81 -15.74 4.01
N ILE A 516 -7.65 -14.75 4.31
CA ILE A 516 -9.11 -14.84 4.20
C ILE A 516 -9.60 -13.85 3.14
N LYS A 517 -10.40 -14.33 2.19
CA LYS A 517 -11.06 -13.52 1.16
C LYS A 517 -12.58 -13.63 1.32
N GLU A 518 -13.20 -12.59 1.85
CA GLU A 518 -14.58 -12.62 2.36
C GLU A 518 -15.48 -11.47 1.86
N GLY A 519 -14.93 -10.47 1.18
CA GLY A 519 -15.74 -9.47 0.47
C GLY A 519 -16.20 -9.96 -0.90
N ALA A 520 -17.33 -9.46 -1.41
CA ALA A 520 -17.91 -9.88 -2.69
C ALA A 520 -17.06 -9.55 -3.94
N GLY A 521 -16.07 -8.66 -3.81
CA GLY A 521 -15.23 -8.20 -4.91
C GLY A 521 -14.22 -9.22 -5.45
N THR A 522 -13.29 -8.75 -6.29
CA THR A 522 -12.22 -9.58 -6.87
C THR A 522 -10.88 -9.23 -6.25
N THR A 523 -10.20 -10.20 -5.62
CA THR A 523 -8.80 -10.04 -5.24
C THR A 523 -7.90 -10.69 -6.27
N THR A 524 -6.84 -10.02 -6.69
CA THR A 524 -5.78 -10.57 -7.55
C THR A 524 -4.46 -10.63 -6.79
N LEU A 525 -3.87 -11.82 -6.70
CA LEU A 525 -2.55 -12.05 -6.11
C LEU A 525 -1.54 -12.28 -7.24
N THR A 526 -0.62 -11.34 -7.47
CA THR A 526 0.32 -11.41 -8.61
C THR A 526 1.71 -11.93 -8.24
N ALA A 527 2.08 -11.85 -6.97
CA ALA A 527 3.39 -12.28 -6.47
C ALA A 527 3.48 -13.80 -6.26
N ALA A 528 4.71 -14.32 -6.23
CA ALA A 528 5.00 -15.64 -5.69
C ALA A 528 5.01 -15.54 -4.15
N ASN A 529 4.04 -16.17 -3.50
CA ASN A 529 3.82 -16.09 -2.06
C ASN A 529 4.35 -17.34 -1.35
N SER A 530 4.63 -17.22 -0.05
CA SER A 530 5.25 -18.29 0.75
C SER A 530 4.56 -18.51 2.10
N TYR A 531 3.32 -18.03 2.28
CA TYR A 531 2.61 -18.20 3.55
C TYR A 531 2.07 -19.63 3.73
N GLY A 532 2.20 -20.15 4.96
CA GLY A 532 1.92 -21.56 5.26
C GLY A 532 0.48 -21.88 5.67
N GLY A 533 -0.26 -20.94 6.26
CA GLY A 533 -1.56 -21.18 6.90
C GLY A 533 -2.75 -21.39 5.95
N GLY A 534 -2.52 -21.35 4.64
CA GLY A 534 -3.54 -21.56 3.61
C GLY A 534 -4.40 -20.33 3.32
N THR A 535 -5.33 -20.50 2.38
CA THR A 535 -6.23 -19.46 1.88
C THR A 535 -7.67 -19.92 2.03
N ALA A 536 -8.50 -19.16 2.75
CA ALA A 536 -9.94 -19.36 2.82
C ALA A 536 -10.64 -18.37 1.89
N LEU A 537 -11.15 -18.87 0.77
CA LEU A 537 -12.02 -18.13 -0.13
C LEU A 537 -13.47 -18.34 0.32
N LYS A 538 -14.04 -17.32 0.97
CA LYS A 538 -15.38 -17.34 1.56
C LYS A 538 -16.43 -16.65 0.70
N GLN A 539 -16.04 -15.60 -0.04
CA GLN A 539 -16.94 -14.87 -0.96
C GLN A 539 -16.21 -14.30 -2.18
N GLY A 540 -16.96 -14.14 -3.27
CA GLY A 540 -16.52 -13.48 -4.49
C GLY A 540 -15.40 -14.23 -5.19
N ARG A 541 -14.51 -13.46 -5.85
CA ARG A 541 -13.47 -14.01 -6.73
C ARG A 541 -12.06 -13.83 -6.18
N LEU A 542 -11.22 -14.84 -6.40
CA LEU A 542 -9.77 -14.80 -6.18
C LEU A 542 -9.05 -15.17 -7.49
N ASN A 543 -8.33 -14.21 -8.06
CA ASN A 543 -7.47 -14.40 -9.22
C ASN A 543 -6.03 -14.71 -8.78
N VAL A 544 -5.44 -15.76 -9.36
CA VAL A 544 -4.00 -16.05 -9.23
C VAL A 544 -3.23 -15.58 -10.47
N GLY A 545 -2.17 -14.80 -10.27
CA GLY A 545 -1.23 -14.38 -11.32
C GLY A 545 0.10 -15.16 -11.32
N ASN A 546 0.29 -16.07 -10.36
CA ASN A 546 1.52 -16.84 -10.18
C ASN A 546 1.19 -18.26 -9.68
N SER A 547 2.04 -19.24 -10.02
CA SER A 547 1.89 -20.64 -9.58
C SER A 547 2.05 -20.82 -8.06
N LEU A 548 2.69 -19.86 -7.37
CA LEU A 548 2.81 -19.80 -5.91
C LEU A 548 1.94 -18.71 -5.28
N ALA A 549 0.94 -18.17 -6.00
CA ALA A 549 0.13 -17.05 -5.52
C ALA A 549 -0.64 -17.35 -4.21
N LEU A 550 -0.96 -18.62 -3.93
CA LEU A 550 -1.72 -19.05 -2.75
C LEU A 550 -0.84 -19.48 -1.56
N GLY A 551 0.48 -19.26 -1.62
CA GLY A 551 1.43 -19.76 -0.64
C GLY A 551 1.59 -21.29 -0.73
N THR A 552 1.93 -21.94 0.38
CA THR A 552 2.14 -23.40 0.45
C THR A 552 0.99 -24.16 1.13
N GLY A 553 0.04 -23.47 1.75
CA GLY A 553 -1.11 -24.08 2.40
C GLY A 553 -2.24 -24.46 1.43
N ALA A 554 -3.30 -25.08 1.93
CA ALA A 554 -4.48 -25.45 1.15
C ALA A 554 -5.34 -24.21 0.77
N LEU A 555 -6.11 -24.33 -0.31
CA LEU A 555 -7.20 -23.44 -0.67
C LEU A 555 -8.54 -24.04 -0.21
N ALA A 556 -9.20 -23.43 0.77
CA ALA A 556 -10.58 -23.73 1.10
C ALA A 556 -11.52 -22.84 0.26
N MET A 557 -12.54 -23.42 -0.35
CA MET A 557 -13.53 -22.73 -1.19
C MET A 557 -14.95 -23.00 -0.67
N ASP A 558 -15.57 -21.95 -0.13
CA ASP A 558 -16.98 -21.96 0.25
C ASP A 558 -17.90 -21.80 -0.98
N ASP A 559 -19.20 -21.95 -0.77
CA ASP A 559 -20.22 -21.94 -1.82
C ASP A 559 -20.33 -20.58 -2.54
N GLY A 560 -20.58 -20.62 -3.85
CA GLY A 560 -20.73 -19.41 -4.69
C GLY A 560 -19.44 -18.60 -4.87
N THR A 561 -18.27 -19.20 -4.63
CA THR A 561 -16.96 -18.56 -4.81
C THR A 561 -16.35 -18.86 -6.18
N THR A 562 -15.37 -18.06 -6.61
CA THR A 562 -14.67 -18.29 -7.89
C THR A 562 -13.15 -18.22 -7.75
N LEU A 563 -12.47 -19.31 -8.13
CA LEU A 563 -11.03 -19.31 -8.42
C LEU A 563 -10.84 -18.92 -9.89
N GLY A 564 -10.05 -17.87 -10.13
CA GLY A 564 -9.73 -17.37 -11.47
C GLY A 564 -8.22 -17.34 -11.75
N PHE A 565 -7.84 -17.32 -13.02
CA PHE A 565 -6.44 -17.22 -13.46
C PHE A 565 -6.20 -15.90 -14.20
N ALA A 566 -5.08 -15.24 -13.90
CA ALA A 566 -4.67 -13.95 -14.47
C ALA A 566 -3.41 -14.05 -15.35
N ALA A 567 -2.88 -15.25 -15.56
CA ALA A 567 -1.79 -15.55 -16.48
C ALA A 567 -1.95 -16.97 -17.06
N ASP A 568 -1.30 -17.23 -18.20
CA ASP A 568 -1.32 -18.53 -18.87
C ASP A 568 -0.29 -19.51 -18.29
N GLY A 569 -0.58 -20.81 -18.41
CA GLY A 569 0.34 -21.89 -18.03
C GLY A 569 0.56 -22.09 -16.52
N LEU A 570 -0.29 -21.50 -15.66
CA LEU A 570 -0.13 -21.59 -14.20
C LEU A 570 -0.38 -23.01 -13.68
N ASN A 571 0.42 -23.46 -12.70
CA ASN A 571 0.24 -24.74 -12.02
C ASN A 571 0.14 -24.52 -10.50
N LEU A 572 -1.05 -24.69 -9.92
CA LEU A 572 -1.25 -24.62 -8.47
C LEU A 572 -1.07 -26.02 -7.86
N ALA A 573 -0.05 -26.16 -7.02
CA ALA A 573 0.21 -27.37 -6.24
C ALA A 573 -0.60 -27.44 -4.93
N ASN A 574 -1.29 -26.36 -4.56
CA ASN A 574 -2.12 -26.26 -3.36
C ASN A 574 -3.26 -27.28 -3.42
N ALA A 575 -3.45 -28.06 -2.34
CA ALA A 575 -4.66 -28.87 -2.19
C ALA A 575 -5.89 -27.96 -2.12
N VAL A 576 -6.99 -28.38 -2.76
CA VAL A 576 -8.26 -27.64 -2.75
C VAL A 576 -9.27 -28.40 -1.90
N VAL A 577 -9.94 -27.69 -1.01
CA VAL A 577 -10.96 -28.22 -0.12
C VAL A 577 -12.26 -27.47 -0.40
N LEU A 578 -13.23 -28.18 -0.97
CA LEU A 578 -14.57 -27.65 -1.22
C LEU A 578 -15.35 -27.76 0.10
N THR A 579 -15.42 -26.66 0.84
CA THR A 579 -15.87 -26.61 2.23
C THR A 579 -17.40 -26.55 2.38
N GLY A 580 -18.11 -26.06 1.35
CA GLY A 580 -19.56 -26.13 1.27
C GLY A 580 -20.09 -27.25 0.37
N ASN A 581 -21.36 -27.15 0.00
CA ASN A 581 -22.11 -28.18 -0.73
C ASN A 581 -22.47 -27.76 -2.17
N ASN A 582 -22.22 -26.51 -2.56
CA ASN A 582 -22.82 -25.87 -3.73
C ASN A 582 -21.85 -24.93 -4.48
N ASP A 583 -21.46 -25.36 -5.69
CA ASP A 583 -20.96 -24.51 -6.78
C ASP A 583 -19.81 -23.51 -6.47
N PRO A 584 -18.64 -23.97 -6.00
CA PRO A 584 -17.38 -23.27 -6.26
C PRO A 584 -17.01 -23.38 -7.75
N VAL A 585 -16.79 -22.23 -8.37
CA VAL A 585 -16.48 -22.06 -9.80
C VAL A 585 -14.97 -22.00 -10.02
N ILE A 586 -14.48 -22.69 -11.05
CA ILE A 586 -13.11 -22.56 -11.56
C ILE A 586 -13.18 -21.94 -12.95
N ASP A 587 -12.75 -20.68 -13.07
CA ASP A 587 -12.77 -19.91 -14.30
C ASP A 587 -11.37 -19.73 -14.88
N THR A 588 -11.11 -20.41 -16.00
CA THR A 588 -9.84 -20.28 -16.72
C THR A 588 -9.76 -19.07 -17.65
N GLY A 589 -10.87 -18.35 -17.90
CA GLY A 589 -10.93 -17.32 -18.92
C GLY A 589 -10.53 -17.89 -20.30
N SER A 590 -9.45 -17.37 -20.89
CA SER A 590 -8.82 -17.89 -22.11
C SER A 590 -7.54 -18.71 -21.86
N PHE A 591 -7.14 -18.89 -20.61
CA PHE A 591 -5.86 -19.47 -20.22
C PHE A 591 -5.89 -21.00 -20.07
N SER A 592 -4.72 -21.62 -20.16
CA SER A 592 -4.48 -22.98 -19.69
C SER A 592 -3.96 -22.94 -18.26
N ALA A 593 -4.58 -23.71 -17.36
CA ALA A 593 -4.20 -23.82 -15.96
C ALA A 593 -4.15 -25.28 -15.51
N THR A 594 -3.33 -25.57 -14.51
CA THR A 594 -3.23 -26.90 -13.89
C THR A 594 -3.48 -26.81 -12.38
N LEU A 595 -4.29 -27.74 -11.87
CA LEU A 595 -4.37 -28.05 -10.44
C LEU A 595 -3.67 -29.40 -10.22
N SER A 596 -2.54 -29.37 -9.53
CA SER A 596 -1.75 -30.57 -9.19
C SER A 596 -1.87 -31.00 -7.73
N GLY A 597 -2.38 -30.12 -6.86
CA GLY A 597 -2.89 -30.52 -5.55
C GLY A 597 -4.21 -31.30 -5.66
N ASN A 598 -4.49 -32.16 -4.68
CA ASN A 598 -5.73 -32.93 -4.62
C ASN A 598 -6.92 -32.01 -4.32
N ILE A 599 -8.05 -32.24 -5.01
CA ILE A 599 -9.34 -31.62 -4.72
C ILE A 599 -10.19 -32.59 -3.88
N THR A 600 -10.71 -32.10 -2.76
CA THR A 600 -11.45 -32.87 -1.75
C THR A 600 -12.69 -32.11 -1.27
N GLY A 601 -13.62 -32.77 -0.57
CA GLY A 601 -14.81 -32.13 0.00
C GLY A 601 -16.14 -32.54 -0.66
N GLY A 602 -17.23 -31.92 -0.21
CA GLY A 602 -18.60 -32.26 -0.63
C GLY A 602 -19.08 -31.51 -1.87
N GLY A 603 -18.53 -30.31 -2.12
CA GLY A 603 -19.00 -29.38 -3.14
C GLY A 603 -18.82 -29.84 -4.58
N PHE A 604 -19.53 -29.15 -5.47
CA PHE A 604 -19.47 -29.33 -6.93
C PHE A 604 -18.27 -28.59 -7.53
N ILE A 605 -17.87 -28.94 -8.76
CA ILE A 605 -16.90 -28.15 -9.53
C ILE A 605 -17.56 -27.68 -10.82
N THR A 606 -17.72 -26.37 -10.99
CA THR A 606 -18.17 -25.80 -12.27
C THR A 606 -16.99 -25.18 -13.00
N LYS A 607 -16.60 -25.77 -14.14
CA LYS A 607 -15.52 -25.29 -15.01
C LYS A 607 -16.10 -24.35 -16.08
N ILE A 608 -15.77 -23.06 -16.00
CA ILE A 608 -16.13 -22.03 -16.98
C ILE A 608 -14.89 -21.45 -17.70
N GLY A 609 -15.11 -20.56 -18.67
CA GLY A 609 -14.10 -19.95 -19.51
C GLY A 609 -13.65 -20.87 -20.66
N SER A 610 -13.43 -20.29 -21.84
CA SER A 610 -12.93 -20.98 -23.05
C SER A 610 -11.63 -21.79 -22.88
N GLY A 611 -10.81 -21.47 -21.87
CA GLY A 611 -9.53 -22.10 -21.59
C GLY A 611 -9.57 -23.55 -21.10
N THR A 612 -8.38 -24.11 -20.84
CA THR A 612 -8.19 -25.51 -20.42
C THR A 612 -7.83 -25.59 -18.94
N LEU A 613 -8.63 -26.30 -18.14
CA LEU A 613 -8.29 -26.69 -16.78
C LEU A 613 -7.77 -28.12 -16.78
N THR A 614 -6.51 -28.33 -16.41
CA THR A 614 -5.92 -29.67 -16.25
C THR A 614 -5.95 -30.08 -14.78
N LEU A 615 -6.54 -31.22 -14.47
CA LEU A 615 -6.47 -31.83 -13.14
C LEU A 615 -5.40 -32.91 -13.15
N SER A 616 -4.50 -32.91 -12.16
CA SER A 616 -3.44 -33.93 -12.03
C SER A 616 -3.26 -34.48 -10.61
N GLY A 617 -3.87 -33.86 -9.59
CA GLY A 617 -3.95 -34.42 -8.25
C GLY A 617 -4.86 -35.67 -8.17
N ALA A 618 -4.76 -36.40 -7.06
CA ALA A 618 -5.65 -37.52 -6.76
C ALA A 618 -6.95 -37.00 -6.14
N ASN A 619 -7.93 -36.65 -6.98
CA ASN A 619 -9.12 -35.94 -6.54
C ASN A 619 -10.18 -36.90 -5.98
N SER A 620 -10.76 -36.53 -4.84
CA SER A 620 -11.72 -37.38 -4.10
C SER A 620 -12.94 -36.60 -3.59
N TYR A 621 -13.24 -35.45 -4.18
CA TYR A 621 -14.49 -34.72 -3.92
C TYR A 621 -15.69 -35.52 -4.39
N THR A 622 -16.81 -35.47 -3.65
CA THR A 622 -18.00 -36.30 -3.93
C THR A 622 -19.06 -35.59 -4.76
N GLY A 623 -18.99 -34.27 -4.86
CA GLY A 623 -19.93 -33.48 -5.65
C GLY A 623 -19.79 -33.68 -7.16
N ALA A 624 -20.82 -33.31 -7.91
CA ALA A 624 -20.82 -33.30 -9.37
C ALA A 624 -19.72 -32.39 -9.98
N THR A 625 -19.25 -32.77 -11.17
CA THR A 625 -18.33 -32.00 -12.00
C THR A 625 -19.07 -31.53 -13.24
N ASP A 626 -19.07 -30.23 -13.50
CA ASP A 626 -19.84 -29.60 -14.56
C ASP A 626 -18.92 -28.80 -15.48
N VAL A 627 -18.62 -29.37 -16.65
CA VAL A 627 -17.81 -28.72 -17.68
C VAL A 627 -18.75 -27.84 -18.50
N ALA A 628 -18.88 -26.59 -18.08
CA ALA A 628 -19.75 -25.60 -18.71
C ALA A 628 -19.15 -25.07 -20.01
N GLU A 629 -17.85 -24.74 -19.98
CA GLU A 629 -17.14 -24.08 -21.07
C GLU A 629 -15.68 -24.54 -21.16
N GLY A 630 -15.11 -24.41 -22.37
CA GLY A 630 -13.71 -24.74 -22.63
C GLY A 630 -13.42 -26.23 -22.45
N THR A 631 -12.26 -26.55 -21.89
CA THR A 631 -11.81 -27.94 -21.69
C THR A 631 -11.53 -28.24 -20.22
N LEU A 632 -12.07 -29.35 -19.71
CA LEU A 632 -11.56 -30.04 -18.51
C LEU A 632 -10.69 -31.21 -18.96
N LYS A 633 -9.43 -31.22 -18.56
CA LYS A 633 -8.39 -32.14 -19.04
C LYS A 633 -7.82 -33.01 -17.91
N ALA A 634 -7.60 -34.28 -18.16
CA ALA A 634 -6.82 -35.14 -17.27
C ALA A 634 -5.31 -34.98 -17.53
N GLY A 635 -4.54 -34.79 -16.46
CA GLY A 635 -3.07 -34.78 -16.47
C GLY A 635 -2.43 -36.06 -15.93
N ALA A 636 -3.23 -36.98 -15.37
CA ALA A 636 -2.79 -38.27 -14.86
C ALA A 636 -3.94 -39.30 -14.84
N THR A 637 -3.60 -40.59 -14.83
CA THR A 637 -4.57 -41.71 -14.69
C THR A 637 -5.31 -41.62 -13.36
N GLY A 638 -6.64 -41.73 -13.37
CA GLY A 638 -7.46 -41.69 -12.16
C GLY A 638 -7.47 -40.35 -11.41
N THR A 639 -7.23 -39.23 -12.12
CA THR A 639 -7.30 -37.88 -11.53
C THR A 639 -8.74 -37.37 -11.40
N PHE A 640 -9.67 -37.74 -12.29
CA PHE A 640 -11.08 -37.37 -12.10
C PHE A 640 -11.69 -38.19 -10.95
N SER A 641 -12.51 -37.54 -10.11
CA SER A 641 -13.09 -38.21 -8.95
C SER A 641 -14.07 -39.31 -9.39
N ALA A 642 -13.75 -40.55 -9.02
CA ALA A 642 -14.59 -41.72 -9.27
C ALA A 642 -15.96 -41.68 -8.55
N ALA A 643 -16.10 -40.81 -7.55
CA ALA A 643 -17.36 -40.53 -6.85
C ALA A 643 -18.20 -39.44 -7.52
N SER A 644 -17.63 -38.66 -8.46
CA SER A 644 -18.28 -37.49 -9.04
C SER A 644 -19.11 -37.83 -10.29
N ALA A 645 -20.35 -37.34 -10.31
CA ALA A 645 -21.21 -37.31 -11.49
C ALA A 645 -20.74 -36.20 -12.44
N HIS A 646 -20.45 -36.51 -13.70
CA HIS A 646 -19.93 -35.54 -14.67
C HIS A 646 -21.02 -35.06 -15.65
N THR A 647 -21.02 -33.76 -15.97
CA THR A 647 -21.81 -33.17 -17.06
C THR A 647 -20.86 -32.44 -18.00
N VAL A 648 -21.02 -32.65 -19.31
CA VAL A 648 -20.27 -31.93 -20.35
C VAL A 648 -21.29 -31.18 -21.20
N ARG A 649 -21.33 -29.85 -21.09
CA ARG A 649 -22.27 -29.01 -21.83
C ARG A 649 -21.92 -28.92 -23.32
N SER A 650 -22.89 -28.50 -24.12
CA SER A 650 -22.66 -28.26 -25.56
C SER A 650 -21.56 -27.20 -25.76
N GLY A 651 -20.61 -27.47 -26.65
CA GLY A 651 -19.43 -26.64 -26.88
C GLY A 651 -18.27 -26.87 -25.89
N ALA A 652 -18.49 -27.56 -24.77
CA ALA A 652 -17.45 -27.91 -23.81
C ALA A 652 -16.79 -29.27 -24.13
N THR A 653 -15.58 -29.48 -23.60
CA THR A 653 -14.81 -30.73 -23.79
C THR A 653 -14.34 -31.33 -22.47
N LEU A 654 -14.56 -32.63 -22.28
CA LEU A 654 -13.87 -33.46 -21.29
C LEU A 654 -12.78 -34.27 -22.01
N ASP A 655 -11.52 -33.93 -21.79
CA ASP A 655 -10.37 -34.57 -22.44
C ASP A 655 -9.57 -35.44 -21.47
N LEU A 656 -9.49 -36.74 -21.74
CA LEU A 656 -8.70 -37.67 -20.96
C LEU A 656 -7.22 -37.66 -21.39
N ALA A 657 -6.89 -37.11 -22.57
CA ALA A 657 -5.52 -36.95 -23.05
C ALA A 657 -4.66 -38.23 -23.04
N GLY A 658 -5.29 -39.40 -23.19
CA GLY A 658 -4.64 -40.70 -23.08
C GLY A 658 -4.67 -41.37 -21.69
N PHE A 659 -5.04 -40.66 -20.63
CA PHE A 659 -5.07 -41.17 -19.26
C PHE A 659 -6.42 -41.78 -18.91
N SER A 660 -6.46 -43.08 -18.57
CA SER A 660 -7.69 -43.75 -18.16
C SER A 660 -8.30 -43.15 -16.89
N GLN A 661 -9.62 -42.97 -16.87
CA GLN A 661 -10.36 -42.35 -15.75
C GLN A 661 -11.53 -43.22 -15.32
N THR A 662 -12.05 -42.96 -14.12
CA THR A 662 -13.32 -43.51 -13.63
C THR A 662 -14.19 -42.37 -13.11
N VAL A 663 -15.49 -42.39 -13.40
CA VAL A 663 -16.48 -41.41 -12.94
C VAL A 663 -17.77 -42.11 -12.48
N ALA A 664 -18.55 -41.47 -11.62
CA ALA A 664 -19.77 -42.08 -11.07
C ALA A 664 -20.90 -42.16 -12.12
N SER A 665 -21.07 -41.10 -12.92
CA SER A 665 -22.02 -41.02 -14.04
C SER A 665 -21.55 -39.95 -15.03
N LEU A 666 -22.13 -39.91 -16.23
CA LEU A 666 -21.77 -38.93 -17.26
C LEU A 666 -22.96 -38.54 -18.15
N ALA A 667 -23.32 -37.25 -18.16
CA ALA A 667 -24.20 -36.65 -19.16
C ALA A 667 -23.38 -35.92 -20.22
N ASN A 668 -23.50 -36.33 -21.50
CA ASN A 668 -22.68 -35.84 -22.60
C ASN A 668 -23.50 -35.06 -23.65
N SER A 669 -23.46 -33.73 -23.57
CA SER A 669 -23.97 -32.80 -24.60
C SER A 669 -22.86 -32.14 -25.43
N GLY A 670 -21.58 -32.34 -25.05
CA GLY A 670 -20.40 -31.71 -25.65
C GLY A 670 -19.49 -32.71 -26.34
N THR A 671 -18.17 -32.61 -26.10
CA THR A 671 -17.19 -33.61 -26.57
C THR A 671 -16.55 -34.33 -25.39
N VAL A 672 -16.56 -35.65 -25.42
CA VAL A 672 -15.78 -36.51 -24.52
C VAL A 672 -14.66 -37.15 -25.34
N SER A 673 -13.42 -36.84 -25.00
CA SER A 673 -12.22 -37.20 -25.76
C SER A 673 -11.37 -38.18 -24.96
N LEU A 674 -11.16 -39.40 -25.48
CA LEU A 674 -10.26 -40.39 -24.88
C LEU A 674 -8.84 -40.34 -25.48
N VAL A 675 -8.71 -39.76 -26.67
CA VAL A 675 -7.55 -39.87 -27.56
C VAL A 675 -6.23 -39.45 -26.91
N GLY A 676 -5.35 -40.42 -26.72
CA GLY A 676 -3.93 -40.22 -26.38
C GLY A 676 -3.00 -40.22 -27.59
N THR A 677 -1.71 -40.41 -27.33
CA THR A 677 -0.68 -40.65 -28.36
C THR A 677 -0.72 -42.07 -28.93
N ALA A 678 -1.37 -42.99 -28.24
CA ALA A 678 -1.63 -44.37 -28.62
C ALA A 678 -3.04 -44.76 -28.17
N PRO A 679 -3.70 -45.73 -28.84
CA PRO A 679 -5.01 -46.21 -28.44
C PRO A 679 -4.92 -47.13 -27.20
N GLY A 680 -6.03 -47.24 -26.48
CA GLY A 680 -6.20 -48.13 -25.31
C GLY A 680 -6.68 -47.42 -24.05
N THR A 681 -6.94 -46.12 -24.12
CA THR A 681 -7.44 -45.32 -22.99
C THR A 681 -8.89 -45.69 -22.67
N THR A 682 -9.20 -45.82 -21.38
CA THR A 682 -10.54 -46.21 -20.92
C THR A 682 -11.18 -45.12 -20.08
N LEU A 683 -12.42 -44.74 -20.41
CA LEU A 683 -13.30 -44.00 -19.52
C LEU A 683 -14.29 -44.97 -18.88
N THR A 684 -14.10 -45.27 -17.61
CA THR A 684 -15.03 -46.10 -16.84
C THR A 684 -16.15 -45.24 -16.24
N VAL A 685 -17.41 -45.62 -16.50
CA VAL A 685 -18.60 -44.99 -15.91
C VAL A 685 -19.32 -46.05 -15.08
N ASN A 686 -19.41 -45.83 -13.76
CA ASN A 686 -20.00 -46.80 -12.83
C ASN A 686 -21.53 -46.73 -12.73
N GLY A 687 -22.15 -45.75 -13.40
CA GLY A 687 -23.57 -45.45 -13.39
C GLY A 687 -24.07 -45.03 -14.77
N ALA A 688 -25.10 -44.18 -14.82
CA ALA A 688 -25.70 -43.77 -16.09
C ALA A 688 -24.73 -42.96 -16.97
N TYR A 689 -24.62 -43.37 -18.23
CA TYR A 689 -24.10 -42.60 -19.35
C TYR A 689 -25.29 -42.12 -20.19
N VAL A 690 -25.51 -40.81 -20.26
CA VAL A 690 -26.63 -40.19 -20.96
C VAL A 690 -26.11 -39.37 -22.13
N GLY A 691 -26.27 -39.87 -23.34
CA GLY A 691 -25.94 -39.16 -24.56
C GLY A 691 -27.01 -38.12 -24.93
N ASN A 692 -26.64 -36.86 -24.97
CA ASN A 692 -27.52 -35.75 -25.34
C ASN A 692 -27.14 -35.16 -26.71
N ASN A 693 -26.86 -36.03 -27.68
CA ASN A 693 -26.27 -35.74 -28.98
C ASN A 693 -24.81 -35.23 -28.92
N GLY A 694 -24.11 -35.47 -27.80
CA GLY A 694 -22.67 -35.21 -27.67
C GLY A 694 -21.81 -36.16 -28.51
N VAL A 695 -20.53 -35.83 -28.61
CA VAL A 695 -19.49 -36.61 -29.30
C VAL A 695 -18.70 -37.44 -28.29
N LEU A 696 -18.39 -38.69 -28.65
CA LEU A 696 -17.40 -39.54 -27.99
C LEU A 696 -16.26 -39.79 -28.98
N ARG A 697 -15.08 -39.21 -28.73
CA ARG A 697 -13.91 -39.29 -29.61
C ARG A 697 -12.92 -40.32 -29.09
N LEU A 698 -12.70 -41.38 -29.87
CA LEU A 698 -11.89 -42.54 -29.53
C LEU A 698 -10.69 -42.65 -30.46
N GLY A 699 -9.50 -42.92 -29.93
CA GLY A 699 -8.33 -43.35 -30.69
C GLY A 699 -8.40 -44.84 -30.96
N THR A 700 -8.29 -45.26 -32.21
CA THR A 700 -8.35 -46.68 -32.59
C THR A 700 -7.22 -47.00 -33.56
N PHE A 701 -6.56 -48.14 -33.39
CA PHE A 701 -5.75 -48.72 -34.44
C PHE A 701 -6.69 -49.50 -35.38
N LEU A 702 -7.17 -48.93 -36.48
CA LEU A 702 -8.06 -49.70 -37.38
C LEU A 702 -7.26 -50.77 -38.13
N GLY A 703 -7.40 -52.02 -37.67
CA GLY A 703 -6.83 -53.25 -38.24
C GLY A 703 -7.83 -54.41 -38.11
N ASP A 704 -7.38 -55.60 -37.72
CA ASP A 704 -8.27 -56.75 -37.51
C ASP A 704 -8.97 -56.70 -36.13
N SER A 705 -9.73 -57.73 -35.76
CA SER A 705 -10.49 -57.75 -34.49
C SER A 705 -9.65 -57.80 -33.21
N THR A 706 -8.33 -57.98 -33.29
CA THR A 706 -7.39 -57.87 -32.15
C THR A 706 -6.91 -56.44 -31.90
N SER A 707 -7.31 -55.50 -32.77
CA SER A 707 -6.91 -54.10 -32.70
C SER A 707 -7.20 -53.45 -31.35
N VAL A 708 -6.25 -52.64 -30.88
CA VAL A 708 -6.43 -51.81 -29.68
C VAL A 708 -7.26 -50.57 -30.02
N SER A 709 -8.25 -50.28 -29.17
CA SER A 709 -9.04 -49.06 -29.21
C SER A 709 -9.17 -48.46 -27.82
N ASP A 710 -9.26 -47.13 -27.78
CA ASP A 710 -9.90 -46.43 -26.67
C ASP A 710 -11.35 -46.92 -26.51
N ARG A 711 -11.82 -46.98 -25.28
CA ARG A 711 -13.12 -47.58 -24.92
C ARG A 711 -13.86 -46.78 -23.86
N LEU A 712 -15.14 -46.53 -24.11
CA LEU A 712 -16.10 -46.24 -23.05
C LEU A 712 -16.45 -47.55 -22.35
N VAL A 713 -16.29 -47.61 -21.03
CA VAL A 713 -16.55 -48.81 -20.22
C VAL A 713 -17.65 -48.52 -19.21
N LEU A 714 -18.82 -49.12 -19.40
CA LEU A 714 -19.90 -49.11 -18.42
C LEU A 714 -19.68 -50.28 -17.47
N ASN A 715 -19.69 -50.03 -16.16
CA ASN A 715 -19.26 -51.02 -15.18
C ASN A 715 -20.20 -51.12 -13.97
N GLY A 716 -20.90 -52.25 -13.86
CA GLY A 716 -21.80 -52.56 -12.74
C GLY A 716 -23.28 -52.53 -13.12
N ALA A 717 -24.11 -53.20 -12.34
CA ALA A 717 -25.53 -53.41 -12.63
C ALA A 717 -26.39 -52.12 -12.69
N SER A 718 -25.89 -51.00 -12.16
CA SER A 718 -26.53 -49.67 -12.27
C SER A 718 -25.99 -48.83 -13.43
N ALA A 719 -24.96 -49.30 -14.13
CA ALA A 719 -24.40 -48.62 -15.28
C ALA A 719 -25.23 -48.90 -16.54
N SER A 720 -25.58 -47.83 -17.26
CA SER A 720 -26.44 -47.92 -18.44
C SER A 720 -26.08 -46.84 -19.47
N ALA A 721 -26.10 -47.16 -20.77
CA ALA A 721 -26.05 -46.16 -21.83
C ALA A 721 -27.44 -45.88 -22.41
N SER A 722 -27.80 -44.61 -22.48
CA SER A 722 -29.09 -44.10 -22.96
C SER A 722 -28.92 -42.82 -23.77
N GLY A 723 -29.99 -42.36 -24.42
CA GLY A 723 -29.96 -41.17 -25.27
C GLY A 723 -29.25 -41.44 -26.61
N LYS A 724 -28.49 -40.47 -27.12
CA LYS A 724 -27.73 -40.56 -28.39
C LYS A 724 -26.35 -39.94 -28.27
N THR A 725 -25.34 -40.63 -28.78
CA THR A 725 -23.95 -40.17 -28.88
C THR A 725 -23.42 -40.39 -30.30
N SER A 726 -22.69 -39.41 -30.85
CA SER A 726 -21.90 -39.60 -32.06
C SER A 726 -20.50 -40.09 -31.70
N VAL A 727 -20.14 -41.30 -32.10
CA VAL A 727 -18.80 -41.87 -31.92
C VAL A 727 -17.92 -41.40 -33.07
N GLN A 728 -16.86 -40.66 -32.76
CA GLN A 728 -15.85 -40.22 -33.71
C GLN A 728 -14.57 -41.04 -33.52
N ILE A 729 -14.16 -41.77 -34.55
CA ILE A 729 -12.93 -42.57 -34.52
C ILE A 729 -11.77 -41.73 -35.07
N THR A 730 -10.71 -41.61 -34.28
CA THR A 730 -9.42 -41.04 -34.67
C THR A 730 -8.48 -42.20 -35.00
N GLN A 731 -8.05 -42.30 -36.25
CA GLN A 731 -7.17 -43.39 -36.68
C GLN A 731 -5.74 -43.20 -36.15
N LEU A 732 -5.26 -44.15 -35.35
CA LEU A 732 -3.93 -44.14 -34.73
C LEU A 732 -3.06 -45.28 -35.29
N GLY A 733 -2.56 -45.11 -36.51
CA GLY A 733 -1.47 -45.93 -37.08
C GLY A 733 -1.85 -47.24 -37.77
N GLY A 734 -3.12 -47.66 -37.76
CA GLY A 734 -3.57 -48.86 -38.48
C GLY A 734 -3.59 -48.69 -40.01
N LEU A 735 -3.53 -49.80 -40.74
CA LEU A 735 -3.58 -49.84 -42.21
C LEU A 735 -4.88 -50.44 -42.77
N GLY A 736 -5.83 -50.80 -41.90
CA GLY A 736 -7.05 -51.52 -42.26
C GLY A 736 -6.81 -53.02 -42.48
N ALA A 737 -7.74 -53.84 -42.00
CA ALA A 737 -7.79 -55.28 -42.26
C ALA A 737 -9.24 -55.79 -42.11
N LEU A 738 -9.46 -57.05 -42.51
CA LEU A 738 -10.74 -57.72 -42.32
C LEU A 738 -10.97 -58.06 -40.84
N THR A 739 -12.05 -57.56 -40.23
CA THR A 739 -12.50 -58.00 -38.91
C THR A 739 -13.21 -59.36 -38.98
N THR A 740 -12.89 -60.27 -38.07
CA THR A 740 -13.56 -61.56 -37.85
C THR A 740 -14.25 -61.63 -36.49
N GLY A 741 -15.32 -62.42 -36.35
CA GLY A 741 -16.06 -62.51 -35.08
C GLY A 741 -16.71 -61.17 -34.72
N ASN A 742 -16.56 -60.72 -33.47
CA ASN A 742 -17.29 -59.55 -32.95
C ASN A 742 -16.85 -58.20 -33.54
N GLY A 743 -15.60 -58.08 -34.01
CA GLY A 743 -15.00 -56.81 -34.44
C GLY A 743 -14.18 -56.13 -33.33
N ILE A 744 -13.78 -54.89 -33.57
CA ILE A 744 -12.96 -54.08 -32.65
C ILE A 744 -13.87 -53.44 -31.59
N GLU A 745 -13.71 -53.78 -30.32
CA GLU A 745 -14.58 -53.28 -29.24
C GLU A 745 -14.31 -51.81 -28.91
N VAL A 746 -15.36 -50.98 -28.91
CA VAL A 746 -15.30 -49.53 -28.64
C VAL A 746 -16.18 -49.07 -27.49
N VAL A 747 -17.20 -49.86 -27.14
CA VAL A 747 -17.98 -49.69 -25.89
C VAL A 747 -18.11 -51.05 -25.20
N SER A 748 -17.70 -51.10 -23.94
CA SER A 748 -17.82 -52.28 -23.07
C SER A 748 -18.97 -52.10 -22.09
N ALA A 749 -19.73 -53.16 -21.86
CA ALA A 749 -20.70 -53.27 -20.77
C ALA A 749 -20.31 -54.45 -19.86
N LEU A 750 -19.84 -54.13 -18.66
CA LEU A 750 -19.27 -55.09 -17.71
C LEU A 750 -20.12 -55.21 -16.44
N ASN A 751 -20.03 -56.36 -15.77
CA ASN A 751 -20.60 -56.59 -14.43
C ASN A 751 -22.11 -56.26 -14.32
N GLY A 752 -22.88 -56.60 -15.36
CA GLY A 752 -24.34 -56.37 -15.41
C GLY A 752 -24.76 -55.01 -15.98
N ALA A 753 -23.82 -54.19 -16.47
CA ALA A 753 -24.14 -52.95 -17.18
C ALA A 753 -24.96 -53.21 -18.46
N THR A 754 -25.75 -52.22 -18.88
CA THR A 754 -26.63 -52.29 -20.06
C THR A 754 -26.38 -51.16 -21.05
N THR A 755 -26.79 -51.34 -22.30
CA THR A 755 -26.85 -50.28 -23.32
C THR A 755 -28.18 -50.39 -24.06
N SER A 756 -28.32 -49.68 -25.20
CA SER A 756 -29.42 -49.96 -26.11
C SER A 756 -29.17 -51.13 -27.07
N ALA A 757 -28.09 -51.90 -26.94
CA ALA A 757 -27.70 -52.93 -27.91
C ALA A 757 -28.69 -54.08 -28.02
N GLN A 758 -29.35 -54.45 -26.91
CA GLN A 758 -30.45 -55.43 -26.92
C GLN A 758 -31.84 -54.78 -27.08
N THR A 759 -31.92 -53.46 -27.27
CA THR A 759 -33.18 -52.72 -27.42
C THR A 759 -33.20 -51.87 -28.71
N THR A 760 -33.07 -50.54 -28.61
CA THR A 760 -33.26 -49.61 -29.75
C THR A 760 -32.06 -49.52 -30.71
N LYS A 761 -30.88 -49.99 -30.29
CA LYS A 761 -29.63 -50.02 -31.07
C LYS A 761 -29.19 -48.64 -31.62
N ASP A 762 -29.56 -47.55 -30.95
CA ASP A 762 -29.28 -46.17 -31.38
C ASP A 762 -28.57 -45.27 -30.34
N ALA A 763 -28.16 -45.81 -29.17
CA ALA A 763 -27.41 -45.06 -28.16
C ALA A 763 -26.06 -44.51 -28.68
N PHE A 764 -25.44 -45.22 -29.61
CA PHE A 764 -24.21 -44.82 -30.28
C PHE A 764 -24.38 -44.89 -31.80
N SER A 765 -23.87 -43.89 -32.50
CA SER A 765 -23.86 -43.83 -33.96
C SER A 765 -22.49 -43.38 -34.46
N LEU A 766 -21.94 -44.02 -35.48
CA LEU A 766 -20.63 -43.64 -36.02
C LEU A 766 -20.73 -42.31 -36.78
N ALA A 767 -19.86 -41.35 -36.49
CA ALA A 767 -19.75 -40.10 -37.24
C ALA A 767 -19.48 -40.41 -38.72
N GLY A 768 -20.26 -39.84 -39.64
CA GLY A 768 -20.20 -40.17 -41.08
C GLY A 768 -20.75 -41.56 -41.46
N GLY A 769 -21.24 -42.35 -40.50
CA GLY A 769 -21.81 -43.69 -40.72
C GLY A 769 -20.79 -44.80 -41.04
N HIS A 770 -19.52 -44.43 -41.24
CA HIS A 770 -18.38 -45.31 -41.50
C HIS A 770 -17.06 -44.59 -41.14
N VAL A 771 -15.98 -45.35 -40.96
CA VAL A 771 -14.61 -44.83 -40.88
C VAL A 771 -13.67 -45.73 -41.69
N ASP A 772 -12.70 -45.13 -42.37
CA ASP A 772 -11.88 -45.81 -43.36
C ASP A 772 -10.44 -46.04 -42.88
N ALA A 773 -9.87 -47.21 -43.20
CA ALA A 773 -8.44 -47.46 -43.11
C ALA A 773 -7.97 -48.36 -44.26
N GLY A 774 -6.91 -47.94 -44.97
CA GLY A 774 -6.39 -48.63 -46.15
C GLY A 774 -7.45 -48.87 -47.21
N ALA A 775 -7.82 -50.14 -47.42
CA ALA A 775 -8.86 -50.59 -48.33
C ALA A 775 -10.22 -50.87 -47.63
N TYR A 776 -10.27 -50.87 -46.30
CA TYR A 776 -11.42 -51.32 -45.52
C TYR A 776 -12.25 -50.14 -45.03
N GLU A 777 -13.57 -50.28 -45.15
CA GLU A 777 -14.58 -49.43 -44.55
C GLU A 777 -15.06 -50.11 -43.26
N TYR A 778 -15.05 -49.41 -42.12
CA TYR A 778 -15.53 -49.91 -40.83
C TYR A 778 -16.84 -49.24 -40.44
N ARG A 779 -17.78 -50.01 -39.92
CA ARG A 779 -19.07 -49.53 -39.41
C ARG A 779 -19.29 -49.97 -37.97
N LEU A 780 -20.05 -49.17 -37.21
CA LEU A 780 -20.40 -49.47 -35.83
C LEU A 780 -21.61 -50.41 -35.76
N TYR A 781 -21.47 -51.50 -35.02
CA TYR A 781 -22.52 -52.47 -34.76
C TYR A 781 -22.76 -52.60 -33.25
N ALA A 782 -24.03 -52.65 -32.89
CA ALA A 782 -24.48 -53.01 -31.56
C ALA A 782 -24.50 -54.54 -31.40
N ALA A 783 -24.14 -55.03 -30.20
CA ALA A 783 -24.07 -56.44 -29.82
C ALA A 783 -22.98 -57.25 -30.56
N ASP A 784 -22.75 -58.48 -30.12
CA ASP A 784 -21.74 -59.39 -30.66
C ASP A 784 -22.06 -59.90 -32.09
N ALA A 785 -21.25 -60.82 -32.64
CA ALA A 785 -21.47 -61.34 -33.98
C ALA A 785 -22.77 -62.15 -34.14
N SER A 786 -23.31 -62.70 -33.05
CA SER A 786 -24.60 -63.39 -33.00
C SER A 786 -25.79 -62.47 -32.71
N GLY A 787 -25.51 -61.21 -32.35
CA GLY A 787 -26.50 -60.22 -31.94
C GLY A 787 -26.79 -60.20 -30.44
N ALA A 788 -25.99 -60.88 -29.61
CA ALA A 788 -26.15 -60.98 -28.16
C ALA A 788 -25.19 -60.03 -27.40
N GLY A 789 -25.51 -59.76 -26.13
CA GLY A 789 -24.70 -58.92 -25.24
C GLY A 789 -24.80 -57.41 -25.51
N GLU A 790 -24.14 -56.63 -24.65
CA GLU A 790 -24.33 -55.18 -24.54
C GLU A 790 -23.14 -54.33 -25.07
N ASN A 791 -22.11 -54.99 -25.60
CA ASN A 791 -20.94 -54.31 -26.17
C ASN A 791 -21.21 -53.76 -27.58
N TRP A 792 -20.40 -52.79 -28.01
CA TRP A 792 -20.45 -52.20 -29.35
C TRP A 792 -19.09 -52.30 -30.03
N TYR A 793 -19.12 -52.62 -31.33
CA TYR A 793 -17.94 -53.00 -32.10
C TYR A 793 -17.86 -52.31 -33.46
N LEU A 794 -16.66 -51.99 -33.92
CA LEU A 794 -16.39 -51.66 -35.32
C LEU A 794 -16.14 -52.94 -36.12
N ARG A 795 -16.82 -53.11 -37.26
CA ARG A 795 -16.63 -54.22 -38.19
C ARG A 795 -16.36 -53.71 -39.59
N SER A 796 -15.47 -54.37 -40.30
CA SER A 796 -15.23 -54.19 -41.74
C SER A 796 -15.91 -55.29 -42.57
N THR A 797 -17.10 -55.73 -42.11
CA THR A 797 -17.99 -56.65 -42.84
C THR A 797 -19.43 -56.18 -42.76
N THR A 798 -20.22 -56.56 -43.75
CA THR A 798 -21.68 -56.42 -43.75
C THR A 798 -22.34 -57.76 -44.05
N THR A 799 -23.55 -57.96 -43.55
CA THR A 799 -24.35 -59.15 -43.84
C THR A 799 -24.95 -59.05 -45.24
N ALA A 800 -24.71 -60.03 -46.10
CA ALA A 800 -25.36 -60.09 -47.41
C ALA A 800 -26.88 -60.33 -47.26
N THR A 801 -27.70 -59.43 -47.79
CA THR A 801 -29.15 -59.63 -47.93
C THR A 801 -29.45 -60.56 -49.10
N THR A 802 -29.95 -61.75 -48.82
CA THR A 802 -30.52 -62.64 -49.85
C THR A 802 -31.78 -62.00 -50.43
N ALA A 803 -31.77 -61.67 -51.72
CA ALA A 803 -32.95 -61.16 -52.42
C ALA A 803 -34.06 -62.21 -52.46
N THR A 804 -35.21 -61.90 -51.87
CA THR A 804 -36.39 -62.79 -51.85
C THR A 804 -37.19 -62.63 -53.15
N SER A 805 -36.95 -63.53 -54.11
CA SER A 805 -37.82 -63.68 -55.29
C SER A 805 -39.17 -64.27 -54.89
N SER A 806 -40.25 -63.52 -55.05
CA SER A 806 -41.61 -63.92 -54.67
C SER A 806 -42.35 -64.68 -55.79
N THR A 807 -42.47 -66.00 -55.69
CA THR A 807 -43.56 -66.80 -56.29
C THR A 807 -43.79 -68.06 -55.46
N GLY A 808 -45.03 -68.33 -55.05
CA GLY A 808 -45.34 -69.45 -54.14
C GLY A 808 -45.66 -70.77 -54.85
N SER A 809 -45.37 -71.87 -54.16
CA SER A 809 -46.01 -73.19 -54.32
C SER A 809 -45.75 -74.03 -53.06
N THR A 810 -46.59 -75.02 -52.78
CA THR A 810 -46.67 -75.73 -51.48
C THR A 810 -45.87 -77.05 -51.42
N ALA A 811 -45.62 -77.47 -50.17
CA ALA A 811 -45.28 -78.84 -49.73
C ALA A 811 -43.86 -79.41 -49.98
N ASN A 812 -42.97 -79.27 -48.98
CA ASN A 812 -42.49 -80.39 -48.16
C ASN A 812 -41.53 -79.91 -47.04
N ALA A 813 -41.51 -80.63 -45.91
CA ALA A 813 -40.45 -80.55 -44.89
C ALA A 813 -39.48 -81.74 -45.09
N PRO A 814 -38.31 -81.83 -44.40
CA PRO A 814 -37.71 -80.89 -43.44
C PRO A 814 -36.20 -80.58 -43.70
N HIS A 815 -35.70 -79.44 -43.21
CA HIS A 815 -34.30 -79.38 -42.75
C HIS A 815 -34.10 -78.32 -41.66
N ALA A 816 -33.64 -78.75 -40.49
CA ALA A 816 -33.23 -77.87 -39.40
C ALA A 816 -31.76 -77.50 -39.59
N GLY A 817 -31.52 -76.35 -40.23
CA GLY A 817 -30.20 -75.77 -40.39
C GLY A 817 -30.35 -74.29 -40.70
N ILE A 818 -30.08 -73.43 -39.73
CA ILE A 818 -30.06 -71.98 -39.94
C ILE A 818 -28.95 -71.70 -40.97
N PRO A 819 -29.23 -71.10 -42.14
CA PRO A 819 -28.19 -70.77 -43.09
C PRO A 819 -27.25 -69.76 -42.44
N ALA A 820 -25.95 -70.09 -42.41
CA ALA A 820 -24.93 -69.20 -41.86
C ALA A 820 -24.98 -67.86 -42.60
N THR A 821 -25.08 -66.76 -41.85
CA THR A 821 -25.11 -65.41 -42.40
C THR A 821 -23.79 -65.10 -43.10
N VAL A 822 -23.83 -65.03 -44.44
CA VAL A 822 -22.63 -64.73 -45.24
C VAL A 822 -22.24 -63.28 -45.00
N GLN A 823 -21.17 -63.09 -44.22
CA GLN A 823 -20.49 -61.81 -44.05
C GLN A 823 -19.63 -61.54 -45.29
N VAL A 824 -19.77 -60.35 -45.86
CA VAL A 824 -18.96 -59.87 -46.98
C VAL A 824 -18.11 -58.69 -46.50
N PRO A 825 -16.80 -58.63 -46.82
CA PRO A 825 -15.96 -57.49 -46.46
C PRO A 825 -16.51 -56.17 -47.01
N THR A 826 -16.54 -55.13 -46.18
CA THR A 826 -16.84 -53.76 -46.61
C THR A 826 -15.56 -53.07 -47.04
N TYR A 827 -15.41 -52.87 -48.34
CA TYR A 827 -14.33 -52.10 -48.94
C TYR A 827 -14.77 -50.65 -49.17
N ARG A 828 -13.81 -49.73 -49.11
CA ARG A 828 -14.07 -48.32 -49.40
C ARG A 828 -14.47 -48.12 -50.87
N THR A 829 -15.27 -47.08 -51.13
CA THR A 829 -15.86 -46.84 -52.45
C THR A 829 -14.84 -46.64 -53.58
N GLU A 830 -13.60 -46.25 -53.25
CA GLU A 830 -12.51 -46.01 -54.19
C GLU A 830 -11.67 -47.26 -54.48
N VAL A 831 -11.79 -48.35 -53.70
CA VAL A 831 -11.02 -49.59 -53.92
C VAL A 831 -11.23 -50.19 -55.32
N PRO A 832 -12.46 -50.24 -55.88
CA PRO A 832 -12.68 -50.62 -57.28
C PRO A 832 -11.88 -49.77 -58.27
N LEU A 833 -11.75 -48.46 -58.02
CA LEU A 833 -11.00 -47.53 -58.89
C LEU A 833 -9.50 -47.77 -58.77
N TYR A 834 -8.95 -47.95 -57.57
CA TYR A 834 -7.53 -48.27 -57.37
C TYR A 834 -7.13 -49.60 -58.01
N ALA A 835 -8.02 -50.61 -58.00
CA ALA A 835 -7.80 -51.87 -58.69
C ALA A 835 -7.87 -51.71 -60.22
N ALA A 836 -8.82 -50.93 -60.75
CA ALA A 836 -8.99 -50.72 -62.19
C ALA A 836 -7.89 -49.84 -62.83
N LEU A 837 -7.41 -48.80 -62.13
CA LEU A 837 -6.57 -47.74 -62.70
C LEU A 837 -5.23 -48.23 -63.29
N PRO A 838 -4.45 -49.14 -62.67
CA PRO A 838 -3.24 -49.69 -63.28
C PRO A 838 -3.54 -50.45 -64.58
N GLY A 839 -4.69 -51.13 -64.65
CA GLY A 839 -5.19 -51.77 -65.87
C GLY A 839 -5.48 -50.74 -66.97
N GLN A 840 -6.17 -49.65 -66.63
CA GLN A 840 -6.48 -48.57 -67.57
C GLN A 840 -5.23 -47.86 -68.07
N LEU A 841 -4.28 -47.52 -67.19
CA LEU A 841 -3.00 -46.90 -67.56
C LEU A 841 -2.18 -47.84 -68.46
N ARG A 842 -2.15 -49.15 -68.19
CA ARG A 842 -1.50 -50.15 -69.05
C ARG A 842 -2.14 -50.21 -70.44
N GLN A 843 -3.47 -50.23 -70.53
CA GLN A 843 -4.17 -50.24 -71.83
C GLN A 843 -4.01 -48.92 -72.58
N GLY A 844 -4.04 -47.78 -71.89
CA GLY A 844 -3.74 -46.48 -72.47
C GLY A 844 -2.32 -46.40 -73.03
N ASN A 845 -1.33 -46.92 -72.30
CA ASN A 845 0.06 -47.00 -72.77
C ASN A 845 0.22 -47.92 -74.00
N LEU A 846 -0.40 -49.10 -73.98
CA LEU A 846 -0.44 -50.02 -75.14
C LEU A 846 -1.11 -49.38 -76.36
N ALA A 847 -2.18 -48.59 -76.16
CA ALA A 847 -2.80 -47.82 -77.22
C ALA A 847 -1.91 -46.67 -77.73
N MET A 848 -1.08 -46.08 -76.86
CA MET A 848 -0.28 -44.89 -77.16
C MET A 848 1.13 -45.13 -77.72
N LEU A 849 1.58 -46.36 -78.00
CA LEU A 849 2.72 -46.65 -78.90
C LEU A 849 2.74 -48.14 -79.32
N GLY A 850 2.80 -48.53 -80.59
CA GLY A 850 2.82 -47.78 -81.86
C GLY A 850 2.04 -48.51 -82.97
N ASN A 851 2.32 -48.36 -84.26
CA ASN A 851 3.60 -48.56 -84.93
C ASN A 851 3.86 -47.58 -86.09
N LEU A 852 4.92 -47.88 -86.85
CA LEU A 852 4.84 -48.05 -88.30
C LEU A 852 5.14 -49.51 -88.76
N HIS A 853 6.20 -50.27 -88.42
CA HIS A 853 7.56 -50.01 -87.92
C HIS A 853 7.64 -49.30 -86.54
N LEU A 854 7.72 -50.00 -85.40
CA LEU A 854 7.38 -49.47 -84.04
C LEU A 854 8.26 -48.29 -83.53
N ARG A 855 7.93 -47.08 -84.01
CA ARG A 855 8.80 -45.90 -84.23
C ARG A 855 9.66 -46.08 -85.47
N VAL A 856 10.74 -46.86 -85.38
CA VAL A 856 11.46 -47.62 -86.42
C VAL A 856 12.49 -48.50 -85.68
N GLY A 857 12.82 -49.74 -86.08
CA GLY A 857 12.29 -50.59 -87.15
C GLY A 857 13.38 -51.56 -87.65
N ASP A 858 13.02 -52.79 -88.09
CA ASP A 858 13.89 -53.55 -89.01
C ASP A 858 13.10 -54.46 -89.97
N ASP A 859 13.59 -54.56 -91.20
CA ASP A 859 13.01 -55.31 -92.32
C ASP A 859 13.92 -56.52 -92.63
N ASP A 860 13.40 -57.75 -92.68
CA ASP A 860 13.87 -58.75 -93.66
C ASP A 860 12.98 -60.00 -93.70
N ALA A 861 12.28 -60.19 -94.81
CA ALA A 861 11.55 -61.41 -95.10
C ALA A 861 12.05 -62.02 -96.43
N ARG A 862 12.95 -62.99 -96.29
CA ARG A 862 13.41 -63.97 -97.30
C ARG A 862 14.52 -63.52 -98.26
N ALA A 863 15.76 -63.73 -97.82
CA ALA A 863 16.75 -64.31 -98.72
C ALA A 863 16.30 -65.74 -99.10
N GLY A 864 16.17 -66.03 -100.40
CA GLY A 864 15.60 -67.31 -100.86
C GLY A 864 15.39 -67.47 -102.37
N ALA A 865 16.45 -67.22 -103.15
CA ALA A 865 16.60 -67.48 -104.59
C ALA A 865 15.79 -66.63 -105.62
N ASP A 866 16.58 -66.11 -106.58
CA ASP A 866 16.28 -65.59 -107.92
C ASP A 866 15.60 -64.23 -108.18
N ALA A 867 16.15 -63.59 -109.22
CA ALA A 867 15.84 -62.29 -109.86
C ALA A 867 16.41 -61.00 -109.22
N GLN A 868 17.17 -60.25 -110.03
CA GLN A 868 17.79 -58.96 -109.72
C GLN A 868 16.76 -57.81 -109.72
N SER A 869 16.93 -56.81 -108.84
CA SER A 869 17.08 -55.39 -109.24
C SER A 869 17.32 -54.47 -108.03
N SER A 870 17.88 -53.28 -108.28
CA SER A 870 18.41 -52.36 -107.26
C SER A 870 17.77 -50.97 -107.34
N LEU A 871 17.05 -50.50 -106.31
CA LEU A 871 16.65 -49.09 -106.12
C LEU A 871 16.50 -48.72 -104.61
N PRO A 872 16.58 -47.41 -104.22
CA PRO A 872 16.93 -46.99 -102.86
C PRO A 872 15.76 -46.54 -101.94
N SER A 873 16.09 -46.33 -100.65
CA SER A 873 15.17 -46.09 -99.53
C SER A 873 14.29 -44.83 -99.64
N HIS A 874 13.19 -44.81 -98.88
CA HIS A 874 12.21 -43.71 -98.84
C HIS A 874 12.04 -43.19 -97.41
N ARG A 875 11.94 -41.85 -97.26
CA ARG A 875 11.50 -41.23 -96.00
C ARG A 875 10.02 -41.55 -95.78
N ARG A 876 9.66 -41.96 -94.57
CA ARG A 876 8.29 -42.32 -94.17
C ARG A 876 7.84 -41.38 -93.05
N ALA A 877 6.63 -40.86 -93.14
CA ALA A 877 5.90 -40.21 -92.06
C ALA A 877 4.60 -41.00 -91.83
N TRP A 878 4.08 -41.01 -90.61
CA TRP A 878 2.84 -41.71 -90.30
C TRP A 878 1.98 -40.90 -89.34
N ALA A 879 0.67 -41.07 -89.48
CA ALA A 879 -0.30 -40.56 -88.55
C ALA A 879 -1.38 -41.62 -88.35
N ARG A 880 -1.86 -41.75 -87.12
CA ARG A 880 -3.05 -42.55 -86.80
C ARG A 880 -3.98 -41.76 -85.90
N VAL A 881 -5.26 -41.82 -86.24
CA VAL A 881 -6.32 -41.62 -85.26
C VAL A 881 -6.40 -42.93 -84.47
N LEU A 882 -6.16 -42.85 -83.17
CA LEU A 882 -6.37 -43.98 -82.26
C LEU A 882 -7.75 -43.81 -81.61
N SER A 883 -8.58 -44.84 -81.73
CA SER A 883 -9.88 -44.93 -81.07
C SER A 883 -9.99 -46.35 -80.53
N THR A 884 -9.76 -46.52 -79.23
CA THR A 884 -9.96 -47.81 -78.56
C THR A 884 -11.05 -47.68 -77.51
N ASP A 885 -12.01 -48.59 -77.58
CA ASP A 885 -12.88 -48.88 -76.46
C ASP A 885 -12.08 -49.75 -75.47
N ILE A 886 -12.23 -49.48 -74.18
CA ILE A 886 -11.52 -50.12 -73.08
C ILE A 886 -12.60 -50.66 -72.15
N ASP A 887 -12.89 -51.97 -72.23
CA ASP A 887 -13.67 -52.71 -71.23
C ASP A 887 -12.66 -53.51 -70.39
N ILE A 888 -12.48 -53.12 -69.13
CA ILE A 888 -11.64 -53.83 -68.17
C ILE A 888 -12.54 -54.35 -67.07
N GLN A 889 -12.56 -55.67 -66.94
CA GLN A 889 -13.15 -56.39 -65.83
C GLN A 889 -12.03 -57.16 -65.15
N GLN A 890 -11.89 -57.01 -63.82
CA GLN A 890 -10.97 -57.82 -63.04
C GLN A 890 -11.78 -58.66 -62.07
N GLY A 891 -11.58 -59.98 -62.08
CA GLY A 891 -12.13 -60.86 -61.05
C GLY A 891 -11.40 -60.65 -59.72
N GLY A 892 -12.13 -60.64 -58.62
CA GLY A 892 -11.57 -60.45 -57.27
C GLY A 892 -12.61 -59.93 -56.28
N ALA A 893 -12.18 -59.64 -55.05
CA ALA A 893 -13.10 -59.32 -53.94
C ALA A 893 -13.99 -58.08 -54.19
N VAL A 894 -13.53 -57.10 -54.97
CA VAL A 894 -14.30 -55.91 -55.38
C VAL A 894 -14.78 -55.95 -56.85
N SER A 895 -14.41 -57.00 -57.60
CA SER A 895 -14.76 -57.24 -59.01
C SER A 895 -14.99 -55.99 -59.89
N PRO A 896 -14.01 -55.08 -60.00
CA PRO A 896 -14.21 -53.80 -60.68
C PRO A 896 -14.44 -54.03 -62.18
N SER A 897 -15.47 -53.37 -62.71
CA SER A 897 -15.66 -53.20 -64.15
C SER A 897 -15.52 -51.72 -64.49
N SER A 898 -14.86 -51.42 -65.60
CA SER A 898 -14.73 -50.06 -66.11
C SER A 898 -14.83 -50.06 -67.63
N LYS A 899 -15.66 -49.16 -68.15
CA LYS A 899 -15.83 -48.94 -69.59
C LYS A 899 -15.42 -47.52 -69.90
N GLY A 900 -14.42 -47.37 -70.76
CA GLY A 900 -13.94 -46.07 -71.23
C GLY A 900 -13.67 -46.12 -72.73
N ARG A 901 -13.61 -44.95 -73.37
CA ARG A 901 -13.21 -44.83 -74.77
C ARG A 901 -12.08 -43.82 -74.87
N LEU A 902 -10.90 -44.29 -75.25
CA LEU A 902 -9.75 -43.44 -75.53
C LEU A 902 -9.76 -43.11 -77.03
N THR A 903 -10.01 -41.83 -77.34
CA THR A 903 -9.82 -41.28 -78.69
C THR A 903 -8.67 -40.28 -78.66
N GLY A 904 -7.87 -40.25 -79.73
CA GLY A 904 -6.73 -39.36 -79.85
C GLY A 904 -6.10 -39.41 -81.24
N PHE A 905 -5.09 -38.58 -81.43
CA PHE A 905 -4.30 -38.52 -82.66
C PHE A 905 -2.82 -38.63 -82.30
N GLN A 906 -2.09 -39.45 -83.05
CA GLN A 906 -0.66 -39.64 -82.89
C GLN A 906 0.00 -39.63 -84.27
N ALA A 907 1.01 -38.78 -84.46
CA ALA A 907 1.76 -38.66 -85.70
C ALA A 907 3.27 -38.55 -85.43
N GLY A 908 4.08 -38.93 -86.41
CA GLY A 908 5.55 -38.93 -86.36
C GLY A 908 6.21 -39.06 -87.73
#